data_AF-A0A0G2IDE1-F1
#
_entry.id   AF-A0A0G2IDE1-F1
#
_cell.length_a   1.000
_cell.length_b   1.000
_cell.length_c   1.000
_cell.angle_alpha   90.00
_cell.angle_beta   90.00
_cell.angle_gamma   90.00
#
_symmetry.space_group_name_H-M   'P 1'
#
loop_
_entity.id
_entity.type
_entity.pdbx_description
1 polymer ?
#
loop_
_entity_poly.entity_id
_entity_poly.type
_entity_poly.pdbx_seq_one_letter_code
_entity_poly.pdbx_strand_id
1 'polypeptide(L)'
;MALDTHKGEELLKQSLYVFDLPAELLASLSPKATGAQIPISLKQDDRPKTLAQGERQDGAASVTSCSLCQVSFQIVQEQREHAKSDHHRYNLKSRLRGTPVLNEVEFNKAIGELDESISGSESSSDEEEEAEEGQKAADTTLTALLKKQAKISSAAEVEEIIAKEKNKPGKHPLLWFSSLLLPQSTSLGIYRALFTNIEQDETDHLLESLKNKQYKASPYQANKTTQTTDTLSKRQQPSPHVFLCMIGGGHFAAMIVALAPEIHKKPGGVEERQARVLAHKTFHRYTTRRKQGGSQSAADAAHGAAHSAGASIRRHNEVALQTEIRQLLGSWKEMIDQSQLLFVRATGNTNRRIMFGPYDGQVLRQSDPRLRGFPFTTRRATQRELMRAFTELTRVKVSHIDEAALALEAEKQREVMPKSPKPSSQQLQRQKPKISKEEEALMLHTSQIQALIRRSKAPALISYISNNSIPPSFTFHQSSSQQAHHSPTPLHLAASSNSPAIVLALLTKCNSDPTLLNGEGKPPFDLAGDRLTRDAFRVARHELGESKWDWDAAHVPSPISKAEADSRTERERQAAADAEASRRKAETERLKREDAEKAVEDRKRAGGRSLMEKTGAEKREEEMRGMTPEMRARLERERRARAAEERIRRMQAGAGL
;
A
#
# COMPACT_ATOMS: atom_id res chain seq x y z
N MET A 1 29.32 29.90 -30.33
CA MET A 1 28.25 28.98 -29.91
C MET A 1 28.59 27.51 -30.18
N ALA A 2 29.04 27.10 -31.38
CA ALA A 2 29.36 25.68 -31.65
C ALA A 2 30.60 25.10 -30.91
N LEU A 3 31.57 25.93 -30.52
CA LEU A 3 32.75 25.48 -29.78
C LEU A 3 32.48 25.18 -28.28
N ASP A 4 31.50 25.87 -27.68
CA ASP A 4 31.15 25.70 -26.26
C ASP A 4 30.22 24.50 -26.04
N THR A 5 29.40 24.14 -27.04
CA THR A 5 28.53 22.95 -26.99
C THR A 5 29.32 21.64 -27.01
N HIS A 6 30.43 21.59 -27.76
CA HIS A 6 31.30 20.41 -27.78
C HIS A 6 31.98 20.13 -26.42
N LYS A 7 32.34 21.19 -25.68
CA LYS A 7 32.87 21.06 -24.31
C LYS A 7 31.79 20.54 -23.35
N GLY A 8 30.55 21.03 -23.48
CA GLY A 8 29.42 20.54 -22.69
C GLY A 8 29.11 19.06 -22.94
N GLU A 9 29.16 18.61 -24.19
CA GLU A 9 28.98 17.19 -24.56
C GLU A 9 30.10 16.30 -24.01
N GLU A 10 31.33 16.80 -23.89
CA GLU A 10 32.43 16.07 -23.28
C GLU A 10 32.22 15.88 -21.76
N LEU A 11 31.64 16.87 -21.07
CA LEU A 11 31.24 16.75 -19.66
C LEU A 11 30.16 15.67 -19.43
N LEU A 12 29.29 15.42 -20.43
CA LEU A 12 28.26 14.37 -20.35
C LEU A 12 28.82 12.95 -20.53
N LYS A 13 30.05 12.79 -21.04
CA LYS A 13 30.71 11.47 -21.15
C LYS A 13 31.05 10.89 -19.77
N GLN A 14 31.18 11.74 -18.76
CA GLN A 14 31.41 11.33 -17.38
C GLN A 14 30.08 11.21 -16.61
N SER A 15 30.03 10.33 -15.62
CA SER A 15 28.86 10.21 -14.77
C SER A 15 28.72 11.43 -13.85
N LEU A 16 27.74 12.28 -14.13
CA LEU A 16 27.45 13.47 -13.33
C LEU A 16 26.82 13.10 -11.99
N TYR A 17 27.48 13.49 -10.90
CA TYR A 17 27.03 13.31 -9.52
C TYR A 17 26.45 14.62 -8.99
N VAL A 18 25.23 14.59 -8.44
CA VAL A 18 24.45 15.80 -8.09
C VAL A 18 25.16 16.72 -7.09
N PHE A 19 25.92 16.15 -6.15
CA PHE A 19 26.59 16.92 -5.09
C PHE A 19 28.05 17.29 -5.45
N ASP A 20 28.53 16.96 -6.65
CA ASP A 20 29.85 17.35 -7.16
C ASP A 20 29.77 17.53 -8.68
N LEU A 21 29.05 18.58 -9.09
CA LEU A 21 28.89 18.97 -10.47
C LEU A 21 30.05 19.87 -10.92
N PRO A 22 30.49 19.77 -12.19
CA PRO A 22 31.48 20.70 -12.74
C PRO A 22 31.02 22.15 -12.58
N ALA A 23 31.93 23.03 -12.14
CA ALA A 23 31.62 24.44 -11.87
C ALA A 23 31.06 25.17 -13.11
N GLU A 24 31.56 24.82 -14.30
CA GLU A 24 31.09 25.34 -15.59
C GLU A 24 29.61 25.00 -15.86
N LEU A 25 29.23 23.74 -15.59
CA LEU A 25 27.86 23.29 -15.72
C LEU A 25 26.97 23.97 -14.69
N LEU A 26 27.40 24.00 -13.43
CA LEU A 26 26.65 24.61 -12.32
C LEU A 26 26.34 26.09 -12.52
N ALA A 27 27.27 26.84 -13.13
CA ALA A 27 27.08 28.26 -13.42
C ALA A 27 26.06 28.52 -14.54
N SER A 28 25.90 27.58 -15.46
CA SER A 28 25.04 27.72 -16.65
C SER A 28 23.67 27.05 -16.51
N LEU A 29 23.40 26.34 -15.41
CA LEU A 29 22.12 25.67 -15.15
C LEU A 29 20.99 26.68 -14.90
N SER A 30 19.84 26.45 -15.53
CA SER A 30 18.58 27.13 -15.28
C SER A 30 17.43 26.13 -15.13
N PRO A 31 16.47 26.33 -14.21
CA PRO A 31 15.34 25.43 -14.04
C PRO A 31 14.40 25.51 -15.25
N LYS A 32 13.97 24.35 -15.79
CA LYS A 32 12.88 24.28 -16.76
C LYS A 32 11.56 24.25 -16.00
N ALA A 33 10.65 25.17 -16.31
CA ALA A 33 9.33 25.23 -15.71
C ALA A 33 8.57 23.92 -15.95
N THR A 34 8.54 23.05 -14.95
CA THR A 34 7.85 21.77 -15.05
C THR A 34 6.36 22.03 -14.75
N GLY A 35 5.59 22.36 -15.79
CA GLY A 35 4.12 22.42 -15.71
C GLY A 35 3.50 23.75 -15.27
N ALA A 36 4.06 24.91 -15.65
CA ALA A 36 3.31 26.16 -15.61
C ALA A 36 2.50 26.31 -16.90
N GLN A 37 1.17 26.22 -16.81
CA GLN A 37 0.34 26.98 -17.74
C GLN A 37 0.80 28.43 -17.64
N ILE A 38 1.19 29.02 -18.77
CA ILE A 38 1.52 30.44 -18.88
C ILE A 38 0.33 31.20 -18.29
N PRO A 39 0.49 31.96 -17.18
CA PRO A 39 -0.50 32.96 -16.81
C PRO A 39 -0.34 34.04 -17.87
N ILE A 40 -1.30 34.11 -18.78
CA ILE A 40 -1.41 35.26 -19.69
C ILE A 40 -1.71 36.46 -18.78
N SER A 41 -0.73 37.37 -18.66
CA SER A 41 -0.92 38.70 -18.08
C SER A 41 -2.04 39.42 -18.84
N LEU A 42 -3.19 39.59 -18.19
CA LEU A 42 -4.14 40.60 -18.60
C LEU A 42 -3.61 41.94 -18.09
N LYS A 43 -3.26 42.81 -19.04
CA LYS A 43 -2.91 44.20 -18.79
C LYS A 43 -4.07 44.90 -18.08
N GLN A 44 -3.73 45.65 -17.04
CA GLN A 44 -4.57 46.63 -16.40
C GLN A 44 -4.88 47.76 -17.39
N ASP A 45 -6.13 48.24 -17.37
CA ASP A 45 -6.45 49.61 -17.71
C ASP A 45 -7.19 50.27 -16.54
N ASP A 46 -6.80 51.52 -16.30
CA ASP A 46 -7.01 52.34 -15.11
C ASP A 46 -8.41 53.04 -15.06
N ARG A 47 -9.06 52.94 -13.87
CA ARG A 47 -9.77 54.01 -13.09
C ARG A 47 -11.09 54.67 -13.59
N PRO A 48 -11.83 55.43 -12.73
CA PRO A 48 -12.03 55.35 -11.25
C PRO A 48 -13.47 55.67 -10.71
N LYS A 49 -13.71 55.38 -9.41
CA LYS A 49 -14.69 55.98 -8.43
C LYS A 49 -16.20 55.74 -8.71
N THR A 50 -17.09 55.46 -7.74
CA THR A 50 -17.38 56.19 -6.49
C THR A 50 -18.31 55.35 -5.59
N LEU A 51 -18.20 55.53 -4.26
CA LEU A 51 -19.14 55.08 -3.23
C LEU A 51 -20.46 55.88 -3.28
N ALA A 52 -21.63 55.24 -3.19
CA ALA A 52 -22.83 55.84 -2.59
C ALA A 52 -23.87 54.76 -2.23
N GLN A 53 -24.53 55.00 -1.09
CA GLN A 53 -25.55 54.19 -0.43
C GLN A 53 -26.92 54.26 -1.12
N GLY A 54 -27.72 53.21 -0.90
CA GLY A 54 -29.17 53.26 -0.63
C GLY A 54 -30.11 53.52 -1.82
N GLU A 55 -30.96 52.54 -2.15
CA GLU A 55 -32.36 52.47 -1.71
C GLU A 55 -33.10 51.30 -2.38
N ARG A 56 -34.10 50.78 -1.68
CA ARG A 56 -34.91 49.62 -2.02
C ARG A 56 -35.90 49.94 -3.14
N GLN A 57 -36.17 48.98 -4.02
CA GLN A 57 -37.49 48.79 -4.61
C GLN A 57 -37.87 47.31 -4.59
N ASP A 58 -39.05 47.08 -4.03
CA ASP A 58 -39.70 45.79 -3.83
C ASP A 58 -40.05 45.11 -5.15
N GLY A 59 -39.77 43.80 -5.19
CA GLY A 59 -40.20 42.86 -6.21
C GLY A 59 -40.03 41.45 -5.65
N ALA A 60 -41.08 40.95 -4.99
CA ALA A 60 -41.08 39.71 -4.24
C ALA A 60 -40.83 38.46 -5.10
N ALA A 61 -39.77 37.71 -4.76
CA ALA A 61 -39.79 36.24 -4.71
C ALA A 61 -38.74 35.82 -3.67
N SER A 62 -39.23 35.31 -2.54
CA SER A 62 -38.46 34.86 -1.38
C SER A 62 -37.40 33.84 -1.78
N VAL A 63 -36.13 34.12 -1.51
CA VAL A 63 -35.06 33.11 -1.55
C VAL A 63 -35.30 32.14 -0.39
N THR A 64 -36.01 31.05 -0.66
CA THR A 64 -36.26 29.93 0.25
C THR A 64 -35.01 29.07 0.32
N SER A 65 -33.97 29.52 1.03
CA SER A 65 -32.75 28.73 1.24
C SER A 65 -32.33 28.67 2.70
N CYS A 66 -31.64 27.59 3.09
CA CYS A 66 -31.07 27.41 4.41
C CYS A 66 -29.54 27.59 4.33
N SER A 67 -29.01 28.66 4.92
CA SER A 67 -27.57 28.94 4.93
C SER A 67 -26.75 27.97 5.79
N LEU A 68 -27.39 27.27 6.74
CA LEU A 68 -26.73 26.28 7.60
C LEU A 68 -26.48 24.96 6.85
N CYS A 69 -27.44 24.51 6.07
CA CYS A 69 -27.36 23.24 5.32
C CYS A 69 -26.99 23.45 3.84
N GLN A 70 -26.92 24.71 3.40
CA GLN A 70 -26.66 25.10 2.00
C GLN A 70 -27.64 24.50 0.99
N VAL A 71 -28.91 24.39 1.38
CA VAL A 71 -29.99 23.83 0.53
C VAL A 71 -30.96 24.94 0.13
N SER A 72 -31.40 24.95 -1.14
CA SER A 72 -32.44 25.82 -1.68
C SER A 72 -33.72 25.04 -1.97
N PHE A 73 -34.86 25.60 -1.60
CA PHE A 73 -36.20 25.02 -1.72
C PHE A 73 -37.03 25.79 -2.73
N GLN A 74 -38.01 25.13 -3.34
CA GLN A 74 -38.90 25.77 -4.32
C GLN A 74 -40.10 26.43 -3.63
N ILE A 75 -40.45 25.97 -2.42
CA ILE A 75 -41.62 26.44 -1.67
C ILE A 75 -41.24 26.72 -0.20
N VAL A 76 -41.86 27.74 0.41
CA VAL A 76 -41.65 28.11 1.83
C VAL A 76 -42.04 26.97 2.78
N GLN A 77 -43.00 26.13 2.39
CA GLN A 77 -43.42 24.97 3.15
C GLN A 77 -42.30 23.93 3.29
N GLU A 78 -41.57 23.64 2.22
CA GLU A 78 -40.40 22.75 2.22
C GLU A 78 -39.28 23.31 3.11
N GLN A 79 -39.08 24.63 3.13
CA GLN A 79 -38.11 25.28 4.01
C GLN A 79 -38.49 25.10 5.50
N ARG A 80 -39.79 25.17 5.83
CA ARG A 80 -40.29 24.95 7.20
C ARG A 80 -40.19 23.47 7.61
N GLU A 81 -40.40 22.55 6.68
CA GLU A 81 -40.23 21.11 6.91
C GLU A 81 -38.75 20.75 7.08
N HIS A 82 -37.86 21.32 6.25
CA HIS A 82 -36.42 21.18 6.40
C HIS A 82 -35.92 21.70 7.75
N ALA A 83 -36.40 22.85 8.24
CA ALA A 83 -36.01 23.37 9.55
C ALA A 83 -36.41 22.45 10.73
N LYS A 84 -37.41 21.58 10.53
CA LYS A 84 -37.83 20.55 11.49
C LYS A 84 -37.15 19.20 11.29
N SER A 85 -36.42 19.02 10.18
CA SER A 85 -35.73 17.77 9.87
C SER A 85 -34.56 17.51 10.82
N ASP A 86 -34.26 16.23 11.02
CA ASP A 86 -33.14 15.82 11.86
C ASP A 86 -31.78 16.20 11.27
N HIS A 87 -31.69 16.29 9.94
CA HIS A 87 -30.51 16.82 9.24
C HIS A 87 -30.20 18.27 9.63
N HIS A 88 -31.23 19.13 9.67
CA HIS A 88 -31.06 20.53 10.07
C HIS A 88 -30.70 20.67 11.55
N ARG A 89 -31.37 19.89 12.43
CA ARG A 89 -31.06 19.86 13.86
C ARG A 89 -29.65 19.35 14.14
N TYR A 90 -29.19 18.35 13.40
CA TYR A 90 -27.83 17.83 13.47
C TYR A 90 -26.79 18.90 13.13
N ASN A 91 -26.98 19.58 11.99
CA ASN A 91 -26.06 20.62 11.53
C ASN A 91 -26.05 21.84 12.45
N LEU A 92 -27.20 22.19 13.04
CA LEU A 92 -27.30 23.23 14.07
C LEU A 92 -26.46 22.86 15.32
N LYS A 93 -26.66 21.65 15.87
CA LYS A 93 -25.89 21.15 17.03
C LYS A 93 -24.39 21.00 16.71
N SER A 94 -24.05 20.59 15.49
CA SER A 94 -22.66 20.43 15.03
C SER A 94 -21.94 21.78 14.92
N ARG A 95 -22.62 22.81 14.40
CA ARG A 95 -22.07 24.16 14.30
C ARG A 95 -21.85 24.81 15.66
N LEU A 96 -22.76 24.59 16.62
CA LEU A 96 -22.59 25.05 18.01
C LEU A 96 -21.40 24.38 18.72
N ARG A 97 -21.02 23.17 18.30
CA ARG A 97 -19.87 22.42 18.83
C ARG A 97 -18.57 22.59 18.04
N GLY A 98 -18.57 23.42 16.99
CA GLY A 98 -17.39 23.65 16.13
C GLY A 98 -17.00 22.48 15.23
N THR A 99 -17.88 21.49 15.04
CA THR A 99 -17.67 20.33 14.16
C THR A 99 -18.23 20.57 12.76
N PRO A 100 -17.67 19.95 11.69
CA PRO A 100 -18.11 20.20 10.32
C PRO A 100 -19.56 19.73 10.11
N VAL A 101 -20.33 20.53 9.38
CA VAL A 101 -21.71 20.24 8.97
C VAL A 101 -21.71 19.20 7.82
N LEU A 102 -22.73 18.36 7.78
CA LEU A 102 -22.88 17.30 6.77
C LEU A 102 -23.94 17.67 5.73
N ASN A 103 -23.76 17.27 4.47
CA ASN A 103 -24.83 17.34 3.47
C ASN A 103 -25.85 16.18 3.65
N GLU A 104 -26.98 16.23 2.95
CA GLU A 104 -28.09 15.27 3.14
C GLU A 104 -27.68 13.81 2.81
N VAL A 105 -26.85 13.62 1.78
CA VAL A 105 -26.36 12.30 1.37
C VAL A 105 -25.37 11.73 2.40
N GLU A 106 -24.48 12.56 2.92
CA GLU A 106 -23.54 12.19 3.98
C GLU A 106 -24.24 11.87 5.30
N PHE A 107 -25.30 12.62 5.63
CA PHE A 107 -26.10 12.39 6.82
C PHE A 107 -26.84 11.05 6.77
N ASN A 108 -27.51 10.74 5.65
CA ASN A 108 -28.20 9.45 5.48
C ASN A 108 -27.23 8.26 5.51
N LYS A 109 -26.03 8.44 4.93
CA LYS A 109 -24.96 7.43 5.02
C LYS A 109 -24.46 7.24 6.45
N ALA A 110 -24.28 8.33 7.20
CA ALA A 110 -23.84 8.27 8.60
C ALA A 110 -24.85 7.59 9.51
N ILE A 111 -26.16 7.77 9.26
CA ILE A 111 -27.24 7.03 9.93
C ILE A 111 -27.15 5.53 9.60
N GLY A 112 -27.04 5.15 8.32
CA GLY A 112 -26.94 3.74 7.93
C GLY A 112 -25.74 3.01 8.52
N GLU A 113 -24.57 3.66 8.59
CA GLU A 113 -23.37 3.09 9.24
C GLU A 113 -23.53 2.98 10.77
N LEU A 114 -24.43 3.75 11.39
CA LEU A 114 -24.71 3.68 12.82
C LEU A 114 -25.58 2.47 13.14
N ASP A 115 -26.59 2.18 12.33
CA ASP A 115 -27.47 1.01 12.46
C ASP A 115 -26.69 -0.30 12.26
N GLU A 116 -25.75 -0.33 11.30
CA GLU A 116 -24.83 -1.47 11.10
C GLU A 116 -23.88 -1.69 12.30
N SER A 117 -23.56 -0.63 13.06
CA SER A 117 -22.65 -0.71 14.22
C SER A 117 -23.38 -1.05 15.53
N ILE A 118 -24.69 -0.80 15.62
CA ILE A 118 -25.52 -1.07 16.81
C ILE A 118 -26.01 -2.53 16.83
N SER A 119 -26.23 -3.17 15.68
CA SER A 119 -26.69 -4.57 15.61
C SER A 119 -25.65 -5.62 16.05
N GLY A 120 -24.47 -5.22 16.53
CA GLY A 120 -23.34 -6.12 16.77
C GLY A 120 -22.78 -6.19 18.19
N SER A 121 -23.30 -5.45 19.18
CA SER A 121 -22.78 -5.50 20.56
C SER A 121 -23.76 -4.91 21.60
N GLU A 122 -24.57 -5.75 22.25
CA GLU A 122 -25.16 -5.45 23.56
C GLU A 122 -24.61 -6.41 24.63
N SER A 123 -23.97 -5.85 25.64
CA SER A 123 -23.65 -6.55 26.89
C SER A 123 -23.59 -5.53 28.04
N SER A 124 -24.72 -5.42 28.72
CA SER A 124 -24.99 -5.03 30.12
C SER A 124 -24.48 -3.69 30.68
N SER A 125 -25.44 -2.82 31.00
CA SER A 125 -25.61 -2.26 32.37
C SER A 125 -26.95 -1.52 32.48
N ASP A 126 -27.78 -1.95 33.43
CA ASP A 126 -29.09 -1.39 33.83
C ASP A 126 -29.00 0.05 34.34
N GLU A 127 -30.04 0.85 34.06
CA GLU A 127 -30.69 1.77 35.01
C GLU A 127 -32.10 2.09 34.47
N GLU A 128 -33.10 1.89 35.33
CA GLU A 128 -34.54 2.07 35.09
C GLU A 128 -34.91 3.56 35.01
N GLU A 129 -35.74 3.98 34.05
CA GLU A 129 -36.64 5.13 34.22
C GLU A 129 -37.78 5.11 33.18
N GLU A 130 -38.99 5.44 33.65
CA GLU A 130 -40.28 5.25 33.00
C GLU A 130 -40.58 6.17 31.78
N ALA A 131 -41.65 5.79 31.08
CA ALA A 131 -42.14 6.22 29.77
C ALA A 131 -42.25 7.74 29.47
N GLU A 132 -41.87 8.09 28.24
CA GLU A 132 -42.65 8.95 27.33
C GLU A 132 -42.20 8.68 25.88
N GLU A 133 -43.00 7.93 25.13
CA GLU A 133 -42.72 7.43 23.78
C GLU A 133 -42.95 8.50 22.70
N GLY A 134 -41.92 8.80 21.91
CA GLY A 134 -42.09 9.42 20.60
C GLY A 134 -40.99 10.39 20.15
N GLN A 135 -40.36 11.15 21.06
CA GLN A 135 -39.41 12.22 20.68
C GLN A 135 -37.94 11.97 21.07
N LYS A 136 -37.65 11.05 22.00
CA LYS A 136 -36.27 10.78 22.44
C LYS A 136 -35.43 9.97 21.44
N ALA A 137 -36.03 9.08 20.62
CA ALA A 137 -35.28 8.21 19.72
C ALA A 137 -34.44 8.99 18.68
N ALA A 138 -35.02 10.04 18.08
CA ALA A 138 -34.30 10.92 17.15
C ALA A 138 -33.17 11.71 17.85
N ASP A 139 -33.36 12.14 19.10
CA ASP A 139 -32.30 12.83 19.84
C ASP A 139 -31.19 11.88 20.31
N THR A 140 -31.49 10.61 20.59
CA THR A 140 -30.47 9.59 20.94
C THR A 140 -29.58 9.25 19.75
N THR A 141 -30.13 9.10 18.54
CA THR A 141 -29.36 8.86 17.31
C THR A 141 -28.51 10.08 16.94
N LEU A 142 -29.04 11.29 17.04
CA LEU A 142 -28.28 12.54 16.85
C LEU A 142 -27.14 12.68 17.87
N THR A 143 -27.36 12.31 19.13
CA THR A 143 -26.32 12.36 20.17
C THR A 143 -25.24 11.30 19.96
N ALA A 144 -25.61 10.11 19.48
CA ALA A 144 -24.67 9.05 19.12
C ALA A 144 -23.82 9.43 17.89
N LEU A 145 -24.41 10.05 16.86
CA LEU A 145 -23.68 10.57 15.70
C LEU A 145 -22.67 11.65 16.10
N LEU A 146 -23.06 12.59 16.96
CA LEU A 146 -22.15 13.63 17.47
C LEU A 146 -21.00 13.04 18.30
N LYS A 147 -21.24 11.98 19.09
CA LYS A 147 -20.21 11.29 19.88
C LYS A 147 -19.25 10.48 19.00
N LYS A 148 -19.76 9.84 17.93
CA LYS A 148 -18.95 9.17 16.90
C LYS A 148 -18.10 10.18 16.12
N GLN A 149 -18.66 11.32 15.73
CA GLN A 149 -17.92 12.37 15.03
C GLN A 149 -16.84 13.02 15.91
N ALA A 150 -17.08 13.23 17.21
CA ALA A 150 -16.04 13.70 18.13
C ALA A 150 -14.88 12.69 18.29
N LYS A 151 -15.19 11.38 18.31
CA LYS A 151 -14.20 10.31 18.37
C LYS A 151 -13.44 10.17 17.04
N ILE A 152 -14.11 10.38 15.92
CA ILE A 152 -13.51 10.44 14.58
C ILE A 152 -12.63 11.67 14.44
N SER A 153 -12.99 12.87 14.90
CA SER A 153 -12.12 14.05 14.78
C SER A 153 -10.74 13.85 15.42
N SER A 154 -10.68 13.19 16.58
CA SER A 154 -9.40 12.85 17.23
C SER A 154 -8.57 11.78 16.49
N ALA A 155 -9.22 10.89 15.74
CA ALA A 155 -8.56 9.89 14.88
C ALA A 155 -8.28 10.44 13.46
N ALA A 156 -9.09 11.39 13.00
CA ALA A 156 -9.03 12.05 11.71
C ALA A 156 -7.91 13.09 11.68
N GLU A 157 -7.54 13.73 12.79
CA GLU A 157 -6.30 14.53 12.83
C GLU A 157 -5.06 13.67 12.50
N VAL A 158 -5.09 12.37 12.82
CA VAL A 158 -4.03 11.40 12.48
C VAL A 158 -4.18 10.87 11.05
N GLU A 159 -5.41 10.68 10.55
CA GLU A 159 -5.67 10.20 9.18
C GLU A 159 -5.64 11.30 8.10
N GLU A 160 -5.95 12.55 8.42
CA GLU A 160 -5.99 13.70 7.50
C GLU A 160 -4.57 14.14 7.11
N ILE A 161 -3.58 13.96 8.01
CA ILE A 161 -2.15 14.08 7.69
C ILE A 161 -1.73 13.00 6.68
N ILE A 162 -2.30 11.79 6.76
CA ILE A 162 -2.00 10.66 5.87
C ILE A 162 -2.77 10.76 4.53
N ALA A 163 -3.96 11.35 4.53
CA ALA A 163 -4.80 11.52 3.33
C ALA A 163 -4.37 12.73 2.47
N LYS A 164 -3.84 13.81 3.08
CA LYS A 164 -3.32 14.97 2.34
C LYS A 164 -2.11 14.64 1.44
N GLU A 165 -1.37 13.57 1.72
CA GLU A 165 -0.29 13.09 0.84
C GLU A 165 -0.79 12.28 -0.38
N LYS A 166 -2.01 11.72 -0.34
CA LYS A 166 -2.51 10.84 -1.41
C LYS A 166 -3.36 11.54 -2.48
N ASN A 167 -3.87 12.74 -2.21
CA ASN A 167 -4.87 13.43 -3.06
C ASN A 167 -4.39 14.73 -3.72
N LYS A 168 -3.08 14.93 -3.91
CA LYS A 168 -2.57 15.91 -4.90
C LYS A 168 -2.15 15.15 -6.16
N PRO A 169 -2.44 15.63 -7.39
CA PRO A 169 -1.79 15.09 -8.57
C PRO A 169 -0.28 15.16 -8.33
N GLY A 170 0.38 13.99 -8.30
CA GLY A 170 1.77 13.90 -7.86
C GLY A 170 2.65 14.77 -8.74
N LYS A 171 3.34 15.75 -8.14
CA LYS A 171 4.39 16.52 -8.84
C LYS A 171 5.36 15.51 -9.47
N HIS A 172 5.81 15.77 -10.70
CA HIS A 172 6.72 14.87 -11.42
C HIS A 172 7.97 14.57 -10.55
N PRO A 173 8.45 13.31 -10.47
CA PRO A 173 9.51 12.92 -9.53
C PRO A 173 10.88 13.55 -9.84
N LEU A 174 11.08 14.02 -11.07
CA LEU A 174 12.29 14.72 -11.52
C LEU A 174 12.01 16.20 -11.73
N LEU A 175 12.96 17.02 -11.31
CA LEU A 175 13.08 18.44 -11.59
C LEU A 175 14.05 18.59 -12.78
N TRP A 176 13.60 19.26 -13.83
CA TRP A 176 14.36 19.41 -15.07
C TRP A 176 15.10 20.75 -15.10
N PHE A 177 16.33 20.72 -15.58
CA PHE A 177 17.20 21.87 -15.78
C PHE A 177 17.71 21.90 -17.22
N SER A 178 17.99 23.10 -17.71
CA SER A 178 18.67 23.35 -18.98
C SER A 178 20.01 24.02 -18.72
N SER A 179 20.95 23.90 -19.65
CA SER A 179 22.23 24.61 -19.58
C SER A 179 22.54 25.21 -20.94
N LEU A 180 23.09 26.43 -20.94
CA LEU A 180 23.58 27.09 -22.17
C LEU A 180 24.78 26.38 -22.80
N LEU A 181 25.49 25.53 -22.04
CA LEU A 181 26.62 24.73 -22.53
C LEU A 181 26.17 23.45 -23.23
N LEU A 182 24.89 23.07 -23.10
CA LEU A 182 24.34 21.88 -23.72
C LEU A 182 23.39 22.27 -24.86
N PRO A 183 23.17 21.38 -25.85
CA PRO A 183 22.15 21.59 -26.85
C PRO A 183 20.78 21.85 -26.20
N GLN A 184 19.95 22.72 -26.79
CA GLN A 184 18.59 23.01 -26.28
C GLN A 184 17.72 21.75 -26.15
N SER A 185 18.01 20.76 -26.99
CA SER A 185 17.40 19.43 -26.94
C SER A 185 17.81 18.59 -25.75
N THR A 186 18.78 19.00 -24.92
CA THR A 186 19.30 18.22 -23.79
C THR A 186 18.84 18.82 -22.47
N SER A 187 18.17 18.01 -21.66
CA SER A 187 17.65 18.39 -20.34
C SER A 187 18.26 17.51 -19.25
N LEU A 188 18.58 18.11 -18.12
CA LEU A 188 19.17 17.45 -16.96
C LEU A 188 18.11 17.28 -15.86
N GLY A 189 17.83 16.04 -15.48
CA GLY A 189 16.84 15.68 -14.48
C GLY A 189 17.48 15.33 -13.13
N ILE A 190 16.98 15.92 -12.06
CA ILE A 190 17.40 15.63 -10.68
C ILE A 190 16.18 15.22 -9.86
N TYR A 191 16.30 14.20 -9.02
CA TYR A 191 15.18 13.76 -8.20
C TYR A 191 14.73 14.83 -7.20
N ARG A 192 13.43 15.13 -7.22
CA ARG A 192 12.79 16.06 -6.27
C ARG A 192 13.02 15.65 -4.83
N ALA A 193 13.11 14.33 -4.57
CA ALA A 193 13.30 13.77 -3.25
C ALA A 193 14.65 14.13 -2.58
N LEU A 194 15.63 14.65 -3.33
CA LEU A 194 16.91 15.14 -2.78
C LEU A 194 16.81 16.54 -2.14
N PHE A 195 15.69 17.23 -2.32
CA PHE A 195 15.43 18.54 -1.75
C PHE A 195 14.51 18.43 -0.53
N THR A 196 14.66 19.33 0.43
CA THR A 196 13.74 19.47 1.57
C THR A 196 12.37 19.96 1.10
N ASN A 197 11.34 19.84 1.94
CA ASN A 197 9.99 20.28 1.56
C ASN A 197 9.93 21.80 1.27
N ILE A 198 10.74 22.58 1.99
CA ILE A 198 10.84 24.04 1.82
C ILE A 198 11.48 24.36 0.45
N GLU A 199 12.64 23.78 0.16
CA GLU A 199 13.34 23.93 -1.13
C GLU A 199 12.49 23.46 -2.32
N GLN A 200 11.60 22.50 -2.08
CA GLN A 200 10.69 21.97 -3.08
C GLN A 200 9.57 22.97 -3.43
N ASP A 201 9.10 23.76 -2.47
CA ASP A 201 8.00 24.70 -2.67
C ASP A 201 8.51 26.06 -3.19
N GLU A 202 9.75 26.43 -2.89
CA GLU A 202 10.45 27.60 -3.43
C GLU A 202 11.22 27.26 -4.71
N THR A 203 10.51 27.09 -5.82
CA THR A 203 11.12 26.67 -7.11
C THR A 203 12.19 27.63 -7.64
N ASP A 204 12.11 28.90 -7.28
CA ASP A 204 13.02 29.95 -7.76
C ASP A 204 14.40 29.88 -7.11
N HIS A 205 14.47 29.37 -5.87
CA HIS A 205 15.72 29.21 -5.11
C HIS A 205 16.34 27.81 -5.25
N LEU A 206 15.75 26.93 -6.07
CA LEU A 206 16.21 25.55 -6.24
C LEU A 206 17.66 25.46 -6.77
N LEU A 207 18.03 26.38 -7.67
CA LEU A 207 19.39 26.45 -8.21
C LEU A 207 20.41 26.89 -7.15
N GLU A 208 20.02 27.84 -6.30
CA GLU A 208 20.85 28.32 -5.20
C GLU A 208 21.06 27.22 -4.14
N SER A 209 19.99 26.50 -3.81
CA SER A 209 20.05 25.30 -2.96
C SER A 209 21.01 24.25 -3.54
N LEU A 210 20.94 23.99 -4.85
CA LEU A 210 21.83 23.04 -5.52
C LEU A 210 23.30 23.51 -5.52
N LYS A 211 23.56 24.81 -5.69
CA LYS A 211 24.90 25.41 -5.53
C LYS A 211 25.44 25.24 -4.10
N ASN A 212 24.59 25.42 -3.09
CA ASN A 212 24.97 25.26 -1.68
C ASN A 212 25.22 23.80 -1.29
N LYS A 213 24.66 22.85 -2.02
CA LYS A 213 24.85 21.40 -1.81
C LYS A 213 26.04 20.81 -2.58
N GLN A 214 26.95 21.64 -3.09
CA GLN A 214 28.19 21.15 -3.72
C GLN A 214 29.26 20.86 -2.67
N TYR A 215 29.70 19.61 -2.58
CA TYR A 215 30.70 19.14 -1.62
C TYR A 215 31.99 18.76 -2.34
N LYS A 216 33.11 19.26 -1.84
CA LYS A 216 34.44 18.90 -2.38
C LYS A 216 34.72 17.43 -2.13
N ALA A 217 35.09 16.71 -3.19
CA ALA A 217 35.53 15.33 -3.06
C ALA A 217 36.80 15.22 -2.22
N SER A 218 36.88 14.17 -1.41
CA SER A 218 38.07 13.84 -0.63
C SER A 218 38.89 12.77 -1.36
N PRO A 219 40.23 12.88 -1.41
CA PRO A 219 41.06 11.79 -1.90
C PRO A 219 40.90 10.56 -1.00
N TYR A 220 40.81 9.37 -1.60
CA TYR A 220 40.79 8.11 -0.87
C TYR A 220 42.10 7.93 -0.10
N GLN A 221 42.01 7.82 1.23
CA GLN A 221 43.14 7.50 2.09
C GLN A 221 43.04 6.01 2.49
N ALA A 222 43.77 5.16 1.78
CA ALA A 222 43.99 3.79 2.23
C ALA A 222 44.79 3.85 3.54
N ASN A 223 44.17 3.44 4.66
CA ASN A 223 44.72 3.31 6.03
C ASN A 223 44.29 4.38 7.06
N LYS A 224 42.99 4.42 7.40
CA LYS A 224 42.56 4.65 8.79
C LYS A 224 41.66 3.51 9.25
N THR A 225 42.29 2.38 9.53
CA THR A 225 41.74 1.37 10.45
C THR A 225 41.53 2.03 11.80
N THR A 226 40.30 1.96 12.28
CA THR A 226 39.85 2.09 13.67
C THR A 226 40.94 1.79 14.71
N GLN A 227 41.61 2.83 15.23
CA GLN A 227 42.21 2.81 16.56
C GLN A 227 41.94 4.15 17.26
N THR A 228 41.25 4.01 18.39
CA THR A 228 41.12 4.98 19.47
C THR A 228 42.49 5.34 20.03
N THR A 229 42.89 6.61 19.95
CA THR A 229 43.52 7.43 21.02
C THR A 229 44.09 8.73 20.43
N ASP A 230 43.63 9.85 20.99
CA ASP A 230 44.23 11.19 21.08
C ASP A 230 45.08 11.78 19.94
N THR A 231 44.63 12.91 19.40
CA THR A 231 45.27 14.23 19.68
C THR A 231 44.43 15.36 19.08
N LEU A 232 44.25 16.43 19.85
CA LEU A 232 43.54 17.65 19.47
C LEU A 232 44.10 18.24 18.16
N SER A 233 43.33 18.19 17.07
CA SER A 233 43.60 18.98 15.86
C SER A 233 42.34 19.10 15.00
N LYS A 234 41.67 20.26 15.11
CA LYS A 234 40.58 20.79 14.27
C LYS A 234 39.35 19.87 14.12
N ARG A 235 38.25 20.24 14.78
CA ARG A 235 36.86 19.80 14.47
C ARG A 235 36.61 19.91 12.96
N GLN A 236 36.91 18.85 12.20
CA GLN A 236 36.36 18.67 10.87
C GLN A 236 34.88 18.43 11.09
N GLN A 237 34.04 19.36 10.62
CA GLN A 237 32.60 19.20 10.62
C GLN A 237 32.27 17.81 10.03
N PRO A 238 31.35 17.03 10.65
CA PRO A 238 30.96 15.75 10.10
C PRO A 238 30.47 15.95 8.67
N SER A 239 31.03 15.18 7.74
CA SER A 239 30.61 15.26 6.34
C SER A 239 29.10 15.01 6.27
N PRO A 240 28.34 15.85 5.54
CA PRO A 240 26.90 15.69 5.43
C PRO A 240 26.58 14.32 4.87
N HIS A 241 25.60 13.65 5.46
CA HIS A 241 25.27 12.27 5.15
C HIS A 241 23.77 12.03 5.13
N VAL A 242 23.39 10.93 4.51
CA VAL A 242 22.01 10.48 4.36
C VAL A 242 21.87 9.05 4.89
N PHE A 243 20.70 8.77 5.46
CA PHE A 243 20.33 7.45 5.93
C PHE A 243 19.42 6.77 4.91
N LEU A 244 19.77 5.56 4.50
CA LEU A 244 18.98 4.73 3.61
C LEU A 244 18.61 3.43 4.31
N CYS A 245 17.33 3.07 4.29
CA CYS A 245 16.84 1.86 4.94
C CYS A 245 15.75 1.17 4.11
N MET A 246 15.84 -0.15 4.03
CA MET A 246 14.88 -1.00 3.34
C MET A 246 14.53 -2.22 4.20
N ILE A 247 13.23 -2.48 4.35
CA ILE A 247 12.70 -3.66 5.04
C ILE A 247 11.58 -4.32 4.22
N GLY A 248 11.67 -5.63 4.06
CA GLY A 248 10.64 -6.43 3.40
C GLY A 248 10.96 -7.92 3.29
N GLY A 249 9.94 -8.75 3.45
CA GLY A 249 10.05 -10.20 3.29
C GLY A 249 11.07 -10.88 4.21
N GLY A 250 11.30 -10.32 5.40
CA GLY A 250 12.31 -10.82 6.35
C GLY A 250 13.73 -10.32 6.10
N HIS A 251 13.94 -9.53 5.04
CA HIS A 251 15.21 -8.84 4.78
C HIS A 251 15.19 -7.43 5.31
N PHE A 252 16.31 -7.03 5.90
CA PHE A 252 16.60 -5.66 6.28
C PHE A 252 17.97 -5.25 5.77
N ALA A 253 18.05 -4.03 5.27
CA ALA A 253 19.31 -3.37 4.95
C ALA A 253 19.21 -1.91 5.37
N ALA A 254 20.22 -1.41 6.06
CA ALA A 254 20.39 0.00 6.37
C ALA A 254 21.83 0.45 6.09
N MET A 255 21.98 1.70 5.68
CA MET A 255 23.25 2.30 5.31
C MET A 255 23.24 3.80 5.58
N ILE A 256 24.37 4.32 6.05
CA ILE A 256 24.64 5.75 6.20
C ILE A 256 25.77 6.08 5.23
N VAL A 257 25.51 7.03 4.33
CA VAL A 257 26.43 7.39 3.23
C VAL A 257 26.72 8.87 3.28
N ALA A 258 27.99 9.24 3.21
CA ALA A 258 28.39 10.63 3.08
C ALA A 258 28.05 11.14 1.67
N LEU A 259 27.58 12.39 1.59
CA LEU A 259 27.24 13.05 0.33
C LEU A 259 28.49 13.52 -0.43
N ALA A 260 29.60 13.75 0.26
CA ALA A 260 30.88 14.02 -0.39
C ALA A 260 31.47 12.72 -0.97
N PRO A 261 31.78 12.66 -2.27
CA PRO A 261 32.34 11.47 -2.89
C PRO A 261 33.83 11.29 -2.53
N GLU A 262 34.29 10.05 -2.57
CA GLU A 262 35.72 9.70 -2.47
C GLU A 262 36.31 9.48 -3.87
N ILE A 263 37.49 10.04 -4.12
CA ILE A 263 38.20 9.85 -5.39
C ILE A 263 39.16 8.68 -5.26
N HIS A 264 38.94 7.65 -6.07
CA HIS A 264 39.83 6.50 -6.22
C HIS A 264 40.61 6.63 -7.53
N LYS A 265 41.94 6.59 -7.44
CA LYS A 265 42.81 6.60 -8.62
C LYS A 265 43.03 5.16 -9.09
N LYS A 266 42.48 4.81 -10.25
CA LYS A 266 42.73 3.50 -10.87
C LYS A 266 44.10 3.48 -11.57
N PRO A 267 44.72 2.30 -11.76
CA PRO A 267 45.91 2.17 -12.60
C PRO A 267 45.58 2.68 -14.01
N GLY A 268 46.29 3.70 -14.48
CA GLY A 268 45.98 4.42 -15.73
C GLY A 268 45.53 5.87 -15.55
N GLY A 269 45.52 6.41 -14.32
CA GLY A 269 45.29 7.85 -14.06
C GLY A 269 43.82 8.29 -14.12
N VAL A 270 42.89 7.36 -14.35
CA VAL A 270 41.45 7.64 -14.34
C VAL A 270 40.98 7.78 -12.89
N GLU A 271 40.46 8.96 -12.56
CA GLU A 271 39.85 9.27 -11.26
C GLU A 271 38.39 8.79 -11.25
N GLU A 272 38.08 7.82 -10.41
CA GLU A 272 36.72 7.31 -10.24
C GLU A 272 36.13 7.84 -8.93
N ARG A 273 34.95 8.44 -9.02
CA ARG A 273 34.20 8.96 -7.89
C ARG A 273 33.33 7.84 -7.30
N GLN A 274 33.59 7.45 -6.06
CA GLN A 274 32.84 6.42 -5.36
C GLN A 274 32.10 6.98 -4.13
N ALA A 275 30.98 6.35 -3.79
CA ALA A 275 30.18 6.71 -2.62
C ALA A 275 30.86 6.23 -1.33
N ARG A 276 31.07 7.14 -0.38
CA ARG A 276 31.68 6.85 0.92
C ARG A 276 30.64 6.35 1.92
N VAL A 277 30.68 5.07 2.24
CA VAL A 277 29.80 4.44 3.22
C VAL A 277 30.37 4.60 4.63
N LEU A 278 29.66 5.33 5.51
CA LEU A 278 30.07 5.55 6.90
C LEU A 278 29.72 4.34 7.79
N ALA A 279 28.53 3.77 7.58
CA ALA A 279 28.08 2.58 8.28
C ALA A 279 27.09 1.79 7.41
N HIS A 280 27.13 0.46 7.47
CA HIS A 280 26.13 -0.38 6.83
C HIS A 280 25.84 -1.63 7.65
N LYS A 281 24.61 -2.11 7.60
CA LYS A 281 24.21 -3.38 8.21
C LYS A 281 23.09 -4.04 7.41
N THR A 282 23.19 -5.35 7.26
CA THR A 282 22.16 -6.16 6.63
C THR A 282 21.91 -7.40 7.46
N PHE A 283 20.66 -7.80 7.60
CA PHE A 283 20.28 -9.05 8.24
C PHE A 283 19.06 -9.65 7.55
N HIS A 284 18.91 -10.96 7.72
CA HIS A 284 17.83 -11.71 7.14
C HIS A 284 17.35 -12.77 8.12
N ARG A 285 16.03 -12.78 8.35
CA ARG A 285 15.34 -13.83 9.09
C ARG A 285 14.20 -14.38 8.25
N TYR A 286 14.06 -15.69 8.24
CA TYR A 286 12.98 -16.36 7.51
C TYR A 286 11.64 -16.12 8.22
N THR A 287 10.88 -15.12 7.75
CA THR A 287 9.56 -14.73 8.30
C THR A 287 8.38 -15.10 7.41
N THR A 288 8.63 -15.41 6.13
CA THR A 288 7.58 -15.69 5.14
C THR A 288 7.42 -17.19 4.85
N ARG A 289 6.27 -17.59 4.28
CA ARG A 289 6.05 -18.97 3.80
C ARG A 289 6.72 -19.18 2.44
N ARG A 290 7.39 -20.32 2.26
CA ARG A 290 7.95 -20.72 0.95
C ARG A 290 6.77 -20.90 -0.03
N LYS A 291 6.90 -20.37 -1.26
CA LYS A 291 5.92 -20.40 -2.37
C LYS A 291 4.65 -19.54 -2.24
N GLN A 292 4.12 -19.31 -1.02
CA GLN A 292 2.89 -18.53 -0.84
C GLN A 292 3.13 -17.01 -0.69
N GLY A 293 4.34 -16.59 -0.26
CA GLY A 293 4.63 -15.18 0.02
C GLY A 293 3.87 -14.64 1.26
N GLY A 294 4.18 -13.41 1.67
CA GLY A 294 3.53 -12.75 2.83
C GLY A 294 4.13 -13.08 4.20
N SER A 295 4.03 -12.12 5.14
CA SER A 295 4.47 -12.30 6.53
C SER A 295 3.49 -13.19 7.32
N GLN A 296 3.97 -13.90 8.33
CA GLN A 296 3.13 -14.79 9.14
C GLN A 296 2.10 -14.00 9.94
N SER A 297 2.47 -12.82 10.47
CA SER A 297 1.54 -11.89 11.12
C SER A 297 0.37 -11.45 10.23
N ALA A 298 0.60 -11.22 8.94
CA ALA A 298 -0.47 -10.84 8.01
C ALA A 298 -1.41 -12.03 7.72
N ALA A 299 -0.86 -13.23 7.61
CA ALA A 299 -1.65 -14.45 7.44
C ALA A 299 -2.48 -14.78 8.69
N ASP A 300 -1.91 -14.62 9.89
CA ASP A 300 -2.61 -14.85 11.15
C ASP A 300 -3.77 -13.84 11.33
N ALA A 301 -3.59 -12.59 10.90
CA ALA A 301 -4.66 -11.58 10.92
C ALA A 301 -5.78 -11.86 9.90
N ALA A 302 -5.46 -12.45 8.75
CA ALA A 302 -6.44 -12.69 7.68
C ALA A 302 -7.17 -14.03 7.81
N HIS A 303 -6.50 -15.08 8.30
CA HIS A 303 -7.01 -16.46 8.29
C HIS A 303 -6.99 -17.12 9.69
N GLY A 304 -6.68 -16.35 10.75
CA GLY A 304 -6.56 -16.84 12.10
C GLY A 304 -5.17 -17.39 12.44
N ALA A 305 -4.82 -17.37 13.73
CA ALA A 305 -3.51 -17.76 14.22
C ALA A 305 -3.28 -19.27 14.07
N ALA A 306 -2.42 -19.68 13.12
CA ALA A 306 -2.08 -21.10 12.97
C ALA A 306 -1.15 -21.56 14.12
N HIS A 307 -1.42 -22.71 14.74
CA HIS A 307 -0.64 -23.25 15.87
C HIS A 307 0.49 -24.21 15.48
N SER A 308 0.87 -24.29 14.20
CA SER A 308 1.96 -25.17 13.75
C SER A 308 3.35 -24.71 14.23
N ALA A 309 4.28 -25.66 14.40
CA ALA A 309 5.68 -25.37 14.73
C ALA A 309 6.33 -24.37 13.74
N GLY A 310 6.04 -24.52 12.44
CA GLY A 310 6.52 -23.60 11.40
C GLY A 310 5.95 -22.19 11.50
N ALA A 311 4.71 -22.03 11.98
CA ALA A 311 4.11 -20.71 12.24
C ALA A 311 4.76 -20.06 13.48
N SER A 312 4.97 -20.83 14.55
CA SER A 312 5.65 -20.36 15.77
C SER A 312 7.08 -19.87 15.49
N ILE A 313 7.87 -20.64 14.72
CA ILE A 313 9.23 -20.25 14.33
C ILE A 313 9.23 -18.93 13.54
N ARG A 314 8.27 -18.75 12.62
CA ARG A 314 8.16 -17.50 11.85
C ARG A 314 7.77 -16.31 12.74
N ARG A 315 6.87 -16.47 13.71
CA ARG A 315 6.54 -15.43 14.70
C ARG A 315 7.75 -15.06 15.54
N HIS A 316 8.47 -16.05 16.05
CA HIS A 316 9.70 -15.82 16.80
C HIS A 316 10.75 -15.08 15.96
N ASN A 317 10.90 -15.44 14.69
CA ASN A 317 11.79 -14.75 13.76
C ASN A 317 11.33 -13.31 13.45
N GLU A 318 10.03 -13.04 13.36
CA GLU A 318 9.50 -11.67 13.21
C GLU A 318 9.80 -10.81 14.43
N VAL A 319 9.59 -11.34 15.64
CA VAL A 319 9.91 -10.65 16.90
C VAL A 319 11.41 -10.41 17.03
N ALA A 320 12.24 -11.41 16.77
CA ALA A 320 13.69 -11.28 16.81
C ALA A 320 14.20 -10.25 15.78
N LEU A 321 13.64 -10.25 14.57
CA LEU A 321 13.94 -9.25 13.54
C LEU A 321 13.61 -7.83 14.02
N GLN A 322 12.43 -7.65 14.63
CA GLN A 322 12.02 -6.38 15.20
C GLN A 322 12.98 -5.89 16.29
N THR A 323 13.41 -6.75 17.20
CA THR A 323 14.36 -6.41 18.27
C THR A 323 15.71 -6.00 17.70
N GLU A 324 16.25 -6.75 16.74
CA GLU A 324 17.53 -6.45 16.08
C GLU A 324 17.49 -5.10 15.34
N ILE A 325 16.39 -4.79 14.64
CA ILE A 325 16.19 -3.50 13.98
C ILE A 325 16.23 -2.37 14.98
N ARG A 326 15.46 -2.48 16.07
CA ARG A 326 15.35 -1.41 17.07
C ARG A 326 16.67 -1.19 17.80
N GLN A 327 17.40 -2.27 18.12
CA GLN A 327 18.72 -2.17 18.71
C GLN A 327 19.72 -1.48 17.77
N LEU A 328 19.70 -1.82 16.47
CA LEU A 328 20.54 -1.17 15.48
C LEU A 328 20.20 0.32 15.35
N LEU A 329 18.92 0.66 15.20
CA LEU A 329 18.49 2.05 15.10
C LEU A 329 18.88 2.84 16.35
N GLY A 330 18.75 2.26 17.55
CA GLY A 330 19.21 2.85 18.79
C GLY A 330 20.72 3.12 18.79
N SER A 331 21.53 2.15 18.34
CA SER A 331 22.99 2.32 18.25
C SER A 331 23.42 3.38 17.22
N TRP A 332 22.59 3.65 16.21
CA TRP A 332 22.85 4.63 15.15
C TRP A 332 22.10 5.94 15.36
N LYS A 333 21.44 6.14 16.50
CA LYS A 333 20.57 7.29 16.77
C LYS A 333 21.27 8.61 16.46
N GLU A 334 22.49 8.81 16.96
CA GLU A 334 23.24 10.06 16.75
C GLU A 334 23.51 10.35 15.26
N MET A 335 23.93 9.34 14.50
CA MET A 335 24.16 9.48 13.06
C MET A 335 22.85 9.69 12.28
N ILE A 336 21.76 9.04 12.70
CA ILE A 336 20.44 9.24 12.07
C ILE A 336 19.93 10.66 12.34
N ASP A 337 20.11 11.16 13.57
CA ASP A 337 19.68 12.51 13.96
C ASP A 337 20.46 13.60 13.18
N GLN A 338 21.74 13.37 12.88
CA GLN A 338 22.58 14.28 12.09
C GLN A 338 22.38 14.14 10.56
N SER A 339 21.64 13.13 10.11
CA SER A 339 21.40 12.91 8.68
C SER A 339 20.51 14.01 8.09
N GLN A 340 20.85 14.47 6.88
CA GLN A 340 20.08 15.50 6.18
C GLN A 340 18.72 14.99 5.69
N LEU A 341 18.70 13.77 5.13
CA LEU A 341 17.53 13.11 4.58
C LEU A 341 17.50 11.64 4.99
N LEU A 342 16.28 11.12 5.17
CA LEU A 342 16.01 9.75 5.60
C LEU A 342 15.20 9.03 4.52
N PHE A 343 15.83 8.18 3.72
CA PHE A 343 15.16 7.38 2.71
C PHE A 343 14.77 6.02 3.29
N VAL A 344 13.48 5.80 3.50
CA VAL A 344 12.99 4.57 4.14
C VAL A 344 11.95 3.89 3.27
N ARG A 345 12.19 2.61 2.96
CA ARG A 345 11.19 1.72 2.37
C ARG A 345 10.78 0.65 3.37
N ALA A 346 9.53 0.70 3.79
CA ALA A 346 8.91 -0.36 4.57
C ALA A 346 7.69 -0.94 3.85
N THR A 347 7.78 -2.21 3.45
CA THR A 347 6.71 -2.89 2.70
C THR A 347 5.67 -3.52 3.63
N GLY A 348 4.41 -3.10 3.52
CA GLY A 348 3.32 -3.58 4.37
C GLY A 348 3.25 -2.93 5.76
N ASN A 349 2.09 -3.05 6.40
CA ASN A 349 1.79 -2.34 7.65
C ASN A 349 2.68 -2.80 8.83
N THR A 350 2.93 -4.12 8.95
CA THR A 350 3.79 -4.68 10.00
C THR A 350 5.19 -4.07 9.99
N ASN A 351 5.83 -4.01 8.81
CA ASN A 351 7.17 -3.45 8.69
C ASN A 351 7.19 -1.93 8.95
N ARG A 352 6.12 -1.21 8.58
CA ARG A 352 5.98 0.21 8.94
C ARG A 352 5.87 0.39 10.45
N ARG A 353 5.12 -0.47 11.15
CA ARG A 353 5.00 -0.44 12.62
C ARG A 353 6.30 -0.79 13.33
N ILE A 354 7.14 -1.65 12.77
CA ILE A 354 8.48 -1.93 13.32
C ILE A 354 9.35 -0.65 13.32
N MET A 355 9.30 0.13 12.25
CA MET A 355 10.11 1.34 12.07
C MET A 355 9.53 2.58 12.76
N PHE A 356 8.23 2.82 12.62
CA PHE A 356 7.54 4.07 13.01
C PHE A 356 6.47 3.90 14.10
N GLY A 357 6.21 2.68 14.56
CA GLY A 357 5.21 2.45 15.61
C GLY A 357 5.66 3.01 16.97
N PRO A 358 4.75 3.12 17.95
CA PRO A 358 5.12 3.50 19.30
C PRO A 358 5.94 2.37 19.94
N TYR A 359 7.16 2.67 20.36
CA TYR A 359 8.02 1.80 21.15
C TYR A 359 9.01 2.61 21.98
N ASP A 360 9.53 2.02 23.05
CA ASP A 360 10.51 2.65 23.93
C ASP A 360 11.82 2.95 23.18
N GLY A 361 12.33 4.16 23.31
CA GLY A 361 13.51 4.63 22.56
C GLY A 361 13.28 4.83 21.06
N GLN A 362 12.08 5.23 20.63
CA GLN A 362 11.77 5.48 19.21
C GLN A 362 12.74 6.48 18.56
N VAL A 363 13.47 6.00 17.54
CA VAL A 363 14.45 6.81 16.79
C VAL A 363 13.82 7.50 15.57
N LEU A 364 12.97 6.79 14.82
CA LEU A 364 12.35 7.30 13.60
C LEU A 364 10.88 7.66 13.85
N ARG A 365 10.49 8.88 13.49
CA ARG A 365 9.12 9.39 13.61
C ARG A 365 8.49 9.54 12.22
N GLN A 366 7.21 9.21 12.10
CA GLN A 366 6.49 9.37 10.82
C GLN A 366 6.30 10.84 10.43
N SER A 367 6.24 11.75 11.42
CA SER A 367 6.14 13.19 11.23
C SER A 367 7.48 13.89 10.93
N ASP A 368 8.58 13.15 10.80
CA ASP A 368 9.89 13.75 10.51
C ASP A 368 9.90 14.33 9.07
N PRO A 369 10.10 15.66 8.90
CA PRO A 369 10.07 16.30 7.59
C PRO A 369 11.24 15.90 6.68
N ARG A 370 12.24 15.16 7.17
CA ARG A 370 13.35 14.60 6.39
C ARG A 370 13.04 13.22 5.80
N LEU A 371 11.94 12.59 6.23
CA LEU A 371 11.56 11.25 5.81
C LEU A 371 11.05 11.26 4.37
N ARG A 372 11.61 10.38 3.52
CA ARG A 372 11.27 10.25 2.10
C ARG A 372 11.13 8.78 1.71
N GLY A 373 10.26 8.53 0.73
CA GLY A 373 10.24 7.27 -0.01
C GLY A 373 11.25 7.28 -1.16
N PHE A 374 11.59 6.09 -1.68
CA PHE A 374 12.38 6.00 -2.91
C PHE A 374 11.48 6.35 -4.11
N PRO A 375 11.87 7.31 -4.98
CA PRO A 375 11.06 7.78 -6.12
C PRO A 375 11.10 6.84 -7.33
N PHE A 376 11.55 5.60 -7.15
CA PHE A 376 11.66 4.57 -8.17
C PHE A 376 11.48 3.18 -7.55
N THR A 377 11.29 2.19 -8.40
CA THR A 377 11.13 0.80 -7.98
C THR A 377 12.45 0.23 -7.44
N THR A 378 12.38 -0.33 -6.23
CA THR A 378 13.52 -0.93 -5.53
C THR A 378 13.36 -2.44 -5.43
N ARG A 379 14.49 -3.15 -5.35
CA ARG A 379 14.56 -4.62 -5.27
C ARG A 379 14.62 -5.09 -3.81
N ARG A 380 14.99 -6.36 -3.62
CA ARG A 380 15.17 -6.98 -2.29
C ARG A 380 16.15 -6.17 -1.44
N ALA A 381 15.82 -5.99 -0.15
CA ALA A 381 16.65 -5.24 0.79
C ALA A 381 18.01 -5.91 0.99
N THR A 382 19.04 -5.34 0.37
CA THR A 382 20.45 -5.79 0.44
C THR A 382 21.36 -4.57 0.37
N GLN A 383 22.61 -4.70 0.80
CA GLN A 383 23.59 -3.60 0.69
C GLN A 383 23.79 -3.19 -0.78
N ARG A 384 23.87 -4.16 -1.70
CA ARG A 384 24.00 -3.88 -3.14
C ARG A 384 22.82 -3.06 -3.67
N GLU A 385 21.61 -3.34 -3.20
CA GLU A 385 20.42 -2.58 -3.59
C GLU A 385 20.43 -1.17 -2.99
N LEU A 386 20.88 -0.99 -1.75
CA LEU A 386 21.04 0.35 -1.16
C LEU A 386 22.09 1.17 -1.92
N MET A 387 23.22 0.57 -2.29
CA MET A 387 24.25 1.22 -3.11
C MET A 387 23.71 1.59 -4.48
N ARG A 388 23.01 0.66 -5.17
CA ARG A 388 22.33 0.94 -6.45
C ARG A 388 21.34 2.10 -6.31
N ALA A 389 20.52 2.09 -5.26
CA ALA A 389 19.53 3.12 -5.01
C ALA A 389 20.18 4.47 -4.70
N PHE A 390 21.28 4.50 -3.95
CA PHE A 390 22.05 5.72 -3.70
C PHE A 390 22.65 6.27 -5.00
N THR A 391 23.31 5.44 -5.81
CA THR A 391 23.86 5.86 -7.11
C THR A 391 22.75 6.34 -8.05
N GLU A 392 21.59 5.70 -8.07
CA GLU A 392 20.46 6.11 -8.88
C GLU A 392 19.88 7.46 -8.43
N LEU A 393 19.69 7.65 -7.13
CA LEU A 393 19.21 8.90 -6.54
C LEU A 393 20.13 10.08 -6.85
N THR A 394 21.44 9.86 -6.77
CA THR A 394 22.46 10.91 -6.84
C THR A 394 23.04 11.13 -8.23
N ARG A 395 22.63 10.34 -9.22
CA ARG A 395 23.04 10.50 -10.62
C ARG A 395 22.10 11.46 -11.34
N VAL A 396 22.67 12.46 -12.01
CA VAL A 396 21.90 13.34 -12.89
C VAL A 396 21.40 12.54 -14.10
N LYS A 397 20.11 12.65 -14.39
CA LYS A 397 19.48 12.03 -15.58
C LYS A 397 19.65 12.96 -16.76
N VAL A 398 20.06 12.42 -17.90
CA VAL A 398 20.16 13.18 -19.14
C VAL A 398 19.02 12.73 -20.04
N SER A 399 18.22 13.67 -20.52
CA SER A 399 17.13 13.41 -21.46
C SER A 399 17.34 14.26 -22.70
N HIS A 400 17.30 13.63 -23.87
CA HIS A 400 17.31 14.33 -25.14
C HIS A 400 15.86 14.48 -25.60
N ILE A 401 15.31 15.67 -25.42
CA ILE A 401 13.98 16.07 -25.82
C ILE A 401 14.15 17.23 -26.78
N ASP A 402 13.92 17.00 -28.06
CA ASP A 402 13.84 18.08 -29.03
C ASP A 402 12.50 18.81 -28.82
N GLU A 403 12.55 19.89 -28.04
CA GLU A 403 11.37 20.69 -27.69
C GLU A 403 10.70 21.27 -28.93
N ALA A 404 11.45 21.49 -30.02
CA ALA A 404 10.90 21.93 -31.29
C ALA A 404 10.12 20.80 -31.98
N ALA A 405 10.62 19.56 -31.97
CA ALA A 405 9.91 18.42 -32.57
C ALA A 405 8.65 18.04 -31.78
N LEU A 406 8.69 18.07 -30.45
CA LEU A 406 7.52 17.83 -29.60
C LEU A 406 6.52 18.98 -29.65
N ALA A 407 6.98 20.23 -29.77
CA ALA A 407 6.11 21.38 -30.00
C ALA A 407 5.46 21.29 -31.39
N LEU A 408 6.20 20.87 -32.42
CA LEU A 408 5.67 20.61 -33.77
C LEU A 408 4.72 19.42 -33.81
N GLU A 409 4.91 18.38 -33.00
CA GLU A 409 3.98 17.25 -32.86
C GLU A 409 2.75 17.63 -32.05
N ALA A 410 2.90 18.43 -31.00
CA ALA A 410 1.79 19.02 -30.25
C ALA A 410 1.04 20.06 -31.09
N GLU A 411 1.73 20.79 -31.97
CA GLU A 411 1.18 21.71 -32.97
C GLU A 411 0.50 20.94 -34.08
N LYS A 412 1.05 19.84 -34.60
CA LYS A 412 0.35 18.92 -35.51
C LYS A 412 -0.89 18.30 -34.85
N GLN A 413 -0.82 17.92 -33.58
CA GLN A 413 -1.97 17.45 -32.81
C GLN A 413 -3.00 18.58 -32.55
N ARG A 414 -2.55 19.85 -32.49
CA ARG A 414 -3.41 21.04 -32.41
C ARG A 414 -3.92 21.53 -33.77
N GLU A 415 -3.23 21.25 -34.87
CA GLU A 415 -3.61 21.57 -36.26
C GLU A 415 -4.60 20.53 -36.81
N VAL A 416 -4.56 19.28 -36.33
CA VAL A 416 -5.60 18.26 -36.59
C VAL A 416 -6.91 18.54 -35.84
N MET A 417 -6.93 19.51 -34.92
CA MET A 417 -8.17 20.12 -34.41
C MET A 417 -8.47 21.40 -35.20
N PRO A 418 -9.52 21.46 -36.02
CA PRO A 418 -9.79 22.67 -36.80
C PRO A 418 -10.31 23.79 -35.87
N LYS A 419 -9.60 24.92 -35.89
CA LYS A 419 -10.14 26.24 -35.52
C LYS A 419 -10.81 26.86 -36.74
N SER A 420 -12.13 27.10 -36.68
CA SER A 420 -12.81 28.16 -37.43
C SER A 420 -14.22 28.39 -36.82
N PRO A 421 -14.90 29.53 -37.08
CA PRO A 421 -15.36 30.48 -36.08
C PRO A 421 -16.84 30.32 -35.70
N LYS A 422 -17.28 30.97 -34.62
CA LYS A 422 -18.72 31.11 -34.29
C LYS A 422 -19.47 31.84 -35.41
N PRO A 423 -20.60 31.33 -35.93
CA PRO A 423 -21.63 32.16 -36.52
C PRO A 423 -22.83 32.23 -35.57
N SER A 424 -23.39 33.44 -35.44
CA SER A 424 -24.75 33.61 -34.96
C SER A 424 -25.75 33.11 -36.00
N SER A 425 -26.95 32.81 -35.50
CA SER A 425 -28.23 32.67 -36.22
C SER A 425 -28.43 31.45 -37.14
N GLN A 426 -29.26 30.54 -36.60
CA GLN A 426 -30.34 29.80 -37.27
C GLN A 426 -29.97 28.57 -38.11
N GLN A 427 -29.96 27.44 -37.39
CA GLN A 427 -30.52 26.12 -37.72
C GLN A 427 -30.44 25.63 -39.18
N LEU A 428 -29.52 24.68 -39.39
CA LEU A 428 -29.79 23.37 -40.00
C LEU A 428 -28.67 22.39 -39.57
N GLN A 429 -28.94 21.66 -38.49
CA GLN A 429 -28.03 20.67 -37.90
C GLN A 429 -28.08 19.35 -38.70
N ARG A 430 -26.94 18.87 -39.22
CA ARG A 430 -26.71 17.43 -39.42
C ARG A 430 -25.77 16.94 -38.32
N GLN A 431 -26.28 15.98 -37.55
CA GLN A 431 -25.80 15.52 -36.25
C GLN A 431 -24.65 14.51 -36.40
N LYS A 432 -23.58 14.66 -35.61
CA LYS A 432 -22.75 13.51 -35.20
C LYS A 432 -23.58 12.69 -34.21
N PRO A 433 -23.59 11.35 -34.28
CA PRO A 433 -24.45 10.53 -33.42
C PRO A 433 -24.09 10.77 -31.96
N LYS A 434 -25.06 11.23 -31.18
CA LYS A 434 -25.01 11.24 -29.72
C LYS A 434 -25.05 9.76 -29.30
N ILE A 435 -24.03 9.28 -28.59
CA ILE A 435 -24.15 8.04 -27.82
C ILE A 435 -25.39 8.23 -26.95
N SER A 436 -26.37 7.34 -27.14
CA SER A 436 -27.65 7.49 -26.45
C SER A 436 -27.45 7.27 -24.95
N LYS A 437 -28.32 7.87 -24.14
CA LYS A 437 -28.36 7.63 -22.69
C LYS A 437 -28.50 6.13 -22.36
N GLU A 438 -29.09 5.36 -23.27
CA GLU A 438 -29.22 3.91 -23.20
C GLU A 438 -27.88 3.20 -23.41
N GLU A 439 -27.07 3.68 -24.35
CA GLU A 439 -25.75 3.11 -24.64
C GLU A 439 -24.75 3.35 -23.48
N GLU A 440 -24.82 4.51 -22.83
CA GLU A 440 -24.06 4.79 -21.59
C GLU A 440 -24.48 3.86 -20.43
N ALA A 441 -25.78 3.57 -20.30
CA ALA A 441 -26.28 2.65 -19.29
C ALA A 441 -25.80 1.20 -19.55
N LEU A 442 -25.82 0.75 -20.81
CA LEU A 442 -25.33 -0.58 -21.20
C LEU A 442 -23.82 -0.75 -20.94
N MET A 443 -23.02 0.30 -21.14
CA MET A 443 -21.59 0.30 -20.77
C MET A 443 -21.40 0.17 -19.26
N LEU A 444 -22.20 0.89 -18.48
CA LEU A 444 -22.15 0.81 -17.02
C LEU A 444 -22.53 -0.59 -16.51
N HIS A 445 -23.63 -1.17 -17.02
CA HIS A 445 -24.03 -2.54 -16.68
C HIS A 445 -22.97 -3.57 -17.08
N THR A 446 -22.37 -3.42 -18.26
CA THR A 446 -21.26 -4.27 -18.72
C THR A 446 -20.11 -4.25 -17.73
N SER A 447 -19.63 -3.07 -17.33
CA SER A 447 -18.51 -2.92 -16.39
C SER A 447 -18.81 -3.55 -15.02
N GLN A 448 -20.01 -3.30 -14.47
CA GLN A 448 -20.40 -3.81 -13.16
C GLN A 448 -20.56 -5.34 -13.14
N ILE A 449 -21.23 -5.91 -14.14
CA ILE A 449 -21.42 -7.37 -14.25
C ILE A 449 -20.08 -8.08 -14.43
N GLN A 450 -19.21 -7.59 -15.31
CA GLN A 450 -17.87 -8.16 -15.49
C GLN A 450 -17.07 -8.13 -14.18
N ALA A 451 -17.16 -7.04 -13.40
CA ALA A 451 -16.47 -6.93 -12.12
C ALA A 451 -17.00 -7.93 -11.07
N LEU A 452 -18.31 -8.15 -11.02
CA LEU A 452 -18.93 -9.11 -10.08
C LEU A 452 -18.61 -10.57 -10.43
N ILE A 453 -18.57 -10.91 -11.72
CA ILE A 453 -18.19 -12.24 -12.21
C ILE A 453 -16.73 -12.53 -11.89
N ARG A 454 -15.80 -11.61 -12.21
CA ARG A 454 -14.37 -11.78 -11.92
C ARG A 454 -14.05 -11.91 -10.42
N ARG A 455 -14.93 -11.40 -9.56
CA ARG A 455 -14.83 -11.52 -8.09
C ARG A 455 -15.60 -12.73 -7.53
N SER A 456 -16.25 -13.53 -8.37
CA SER A 456 -17.07 -14.69 -8.01
C SER A 456 -18.15 -14.39 -6.94
N LYS A 457 -18.77 -13.20 -6.97
CA LYS A 457 -19.82 -12.79 -6.02
C LYS A 457 -21.23 -13.09 -6.54
N ALA A 458 -21.68 -14.34 -6.43
CA ALA A 458 -22.98 -14.78 -6.98
C ALA A 458 -24.21 -14.05 -6.41
N PRO A 459 -24.36 -13.85 -5.08
CA PRO A 459 -25.55 -13.18 -4.53
C PRO A 459 -25.65 -11.71 -4.96
N ALA A 460 -24.51 -11.01 -4.99
CA ALA A 460 -24.44 -9.62 -5.43
C ALA A 460 -24.73 -9.48 -6.93
N LEU A 461 -24.31 -10.43 -7.75
CA LEU A 461 -24.62 -10.47 -9.17
C LEU A 461 -26.12 -10.66 -9.43
N ILE A 462 -26.76 -11.60 -8.73
CA ILE A 462 -28.20 -11.83 -8.83
C ILE A 462 -28.97 -10.56 -8.46
N SER A 463 -28.64 -9.95 -7.30
CA SER A 463 -29.29 -8.71 -6.85
C SER A 463 -29.08 -7.56 -7.82
N TYR A 464 -27.89 -7.44 -8.42
CA TYR A 464 -27.62 -6.39 -9.40
C TYR A 464 -28.45 -6.59 -10.69
N ILE A 465 -28.54 -7.82 -11.19
CA ILE A 465 -29.34 -8.15 -12.38
C ILE A 465 -30.83 -7.90 -12.13
N SER A 466 -31.36 -8.32 -10.97
CA SER A 466 -32.76 -8.12 -10.62
C SER A 466 -33.11 -6.64 -10.40
N ASN A 467 -32.26 -5.89 -9.68
CA ASN A 467 -32.55 -4.49 -9.33
C ASN A 467 -32.50 -3.56 -10.56
N ASN A 468 -31.71 -3.92 -11.57
CA ASN A 468 -31.58 -3.13 -12.79
C ASN A 468 -32.38 -3.71 -13.97
N SER A 469 -33.20 -4.75 -13.73
CA SER A 469 -34.03 -5.40 -14.76
C SER A 469 -33.26 -5.79 -16.04
N ILE A 470 -32.04 -6.31 -15.88
CA ILE A 470 -31.17 -6.67 -17.01
C ILE A 470 -31.69 -7.96 -17.66
N PRO A 471 -31.88 -8.00 -19.00
CA PRO A 471 -32.43 -9.18 -19.65
C PRO A 471 -31.46 -10.39 -19.58
N PRO A 472 -31.97 -11.63 -19.51
CA PRO A 472 -31.13 -12.84 -19.50
C PRO A 472 -30.25 -13.01 -20.73
N SER A 473 -30.65 -12.41 -21.86
CA SER A 473 -29.92 -12.37 -23.14
C SER A 473 -28.95 -11.19 -23.26
N PHE A 474 -28.66 -10.48 -22.17
CA PHE A 474 -27.76 -9.32 -22.17
C PHE A 474 -26.37 -9.68 -22.72
N THR A 475 -25.94 -8.92 -23.72
CA THR A 475 -24.60 -9.00 -24.33
C THR A 475 -23.76 -7.81 -23.87
N PHE A 476 -22.49 -8.04 -23.59
CA PHE A 476 -21.57 -6.98 -23.15
C PHE A 476 -21.35 -5.94 -24.27
N HIS A 477 -21.52 -4.65 -23.93
CA HIS A 477 -21.31 -3.53 -24.85
C HIS A 477 -19.85 -3.05 -24.83
N GLN A 478 -19.22 -2.96 -26.00
CA GLN A 478 -17.86 -2.43 -26.22
C GLN A 478 -16.78 -2.91 -25.22
N SER A 479 -16.79 -4.18 -24.81
CA SER A 479 -15.59 -4.79 -24.25
C SER A 479 -14.58 -4.96 -25.39
N SER A 480 -13.32 -4.59 -25.21
CA SER A 480 -12.23 -4.70 -26.20
C SER A 480 -12.47 -5.79 -27.26
N SER A 481 -12.34 -5.47 -28.55
CA SER A 481 -12.80 -6.27 -29.70
C SER A 481 -12.49 -7.78 -29.62
N GLN A 482 -11.43 -8.20 -28.94
CA GLN A 482 -11.07 -9.60 -28.73
C GLN A 482 -11.84 -10.30 -27.58
N GLN A 483 -12.13 -9.62 -26.47
CA GLN A 483 -12.85 -10.21 -25.32
C GLN A 483 -14.35 -10.33 -25.57
N ALA A 484 -14.95 -9.38 -26.28
CA ALA A 484 -16.35 -9.46 -26.69
C ALA A 484 -16.60 -10.64 -27.66
N HIS A 485 -15.60 -10.98 -28.49
CA HIS A 485 -15.70 -12.09 -29.44
C HIS A 485 -15.71 -13.47 -28.75
N HIS A 486 -14.83 -13.66 -27.76
CA HIS A 486 -14.69 -14.92 -27.04
C HIS A 486 -15.76 -15.13 -25.96
N SER A 487 -16.11 -14.06 -25.23
CA SER A 487 -17.08 -14.09 -24.12
C SER A 487 -18.11 -12.97 -24.22
N PRO A 488 -19.10 -13.07 -25.13
CA PRO A 488 -20.07 -12.00 -25.39
C PRO A 488 -21.13 -11.84 -24.30
N THR A 489 -21.44 -12.91 -23.55
CA THR A 489 -22.50 -12.88 -22.52
C THR A 489 -21.93 -13.12 -21.11
N PRO A 490 -22.66 -12.74 -20.05
CA PRO A 490 -22.30 -13.07 -18.67
C PRO A 490 -22.01 -14.56 -18.45
N LEU A 491 -22.77 -15.45 -19.10
CA LEU A 491 -22.61 -16.89 -18.98
C LEU A 491 -21.31 -17.39 -19.64
N HIS A 492 -20.95 -16.87 -20.83
CA HIS A 492 -19.66 -17.19 -21.46
C HIS A 492 -18.47 -16.70 -20.61
N LEU A 493 -18.58 -15.50 -20.02
CA LEU A 493 -17.52 -14.98 -19.15
C LEU A 493 -17.39 -15.80 -17.85
N ALA A 494 -18.52 -16.21 -17.26
CA ALA A 494 -18.51 -17.05 -16.06
C ALA A 494 -17.91 -18.44 -16.33
N ALA A 495 -18.20 -19.03 -17.49
CA ALA A 495 -17.66 -20.32 -17.90
C ALA A 495 -16.16 -20.25 -18.18
N SER A 496 -15.71 -19.27 -18.97
CA SER A 496 -14.26 -19.04 -19.24
C SER A 496 -13.47 -18.67 -17.99
N SER A 497 -14.12 -18.06 -16.99
CA SER A 497 -13.52 -17.76 -15.68
C SER A 497 -13.58 -18.92 -14.69
N ASN A 498 -14.04 -20.12 -15.11
CA ASN A 498 -14.14 -21.34 -14.29
C ASN A 498 -14.84 -21.09 -12.93
N SER A 499 -15.98 -20.39 -12.96
CA SER A 499 -16.72 -19.95 -11.76
C SER A 499 -18.04 -20.74 -11.59
N PRO A 500 -18.04 -21.94 -10.97
CA PRO A 500 -19.20 -22.82 -10.91
C PRO A 500 -20.41 -22.20 -10.20
N ALA A 501 -20.16 -21.44 -9.12
CA ALA A 501 -21.22 -20.77 -8.36
C ALA A 501 -21.95 -19.69 -9.17
N ILE A 502 -21.22 -18.98 -10.04
CA ILE A 502 -21.78 -17.95 -10.92
C ILE A 502 -22.55 -18.60 -12.07
N VAL A 503 -22.00 -19.65 -12.68
CA VAL A 503 -22.68 -20.40 -13.75
C VAL A 503 -24.03 -20.95 -13.27
N LEU A 504 -24.04 -21.63 -12.12
CA LEU A 504 -25.28 -22.16 -11.55
C LEU A 504 -26.29 -21.05 -11.23
N ALA A 505 -25.83 -19.93 -10.67
CA ALA A 505 -26.68 -18.77 -10.38
C ALA A 505 -27.27 -18.15 -11.66
N LEU A 506 -26.47 -17.96 -12.71
CA LEU A 506 -26.94 -17.39 -13.98
C LEU A 506 -27.98 -18.27 -14.66
N LEU A 507 -27.80 -19.59 -14.66
CA LEU A 507 -28.73 -20.54 -15.27
C LEU A 507 -30.04 -20.68 -14.49
N THR A 508 -29.95 -20.79 -13.16
CA THR A 508 -31.13 -21.12 -12.32
C THR A 508 -31.89 -19.89 -11.82
N LYS A 509 -31.20 -18.78 -11.56
CA LYS A 509 -31.79 -17.56 -10.95
C LYS A 509 -31.91 -16.41 -11.94
N CYS A 510 -30.94 -16.24 -12.84
CA CYS A 510 -31.00 -15.21 -13.88
C CYS A 510 -31.55 -15.72 -15.22
N ASN A 511 -31.88 -17.01 -15.31
CA ASN A 511 -32.54 -17.64 -16.45
C ASN A 511 -31.78 -17.44 -17.78
N SER A 512 -30.44 -17.37 -17.72
CA SER A 512 -29.57 -17.21 -18.90
C SER A 512 -29.59 -18.45 -19.79
N ASP A 513 -29.59 -18.24 -21.10
CA ASP A 513 -29.67 -19.30 -22.12
C ASP A 513 -28.29 -19.94 -22.37
N PRO A 514 -28.13 -21.26 -22.16
CA PRO A 514 -26.88 -21.98 -22.41
C PRO A 514 -26.63 -22.33 -23.88
N THR A 515 -27.60 -22.15 -24.77
CA THR A 515 -27.48 -22.50 -26.20
C THR A 515 -26.84 -21.40 -27.05
N LEU A 516 -26.72 -20.19 -26.49
CA LEU A 516 -26.13 -19.04 -27.20
C LEU A 516 -24.67 -19.29 -27.54
N LEU A 517 -24.31 -19.12 -28.80
CA LEU A 517 -22.94 -19.29 -29.29
C LEU A 517 -22.15 -17.99 -29.20
N ASN A 518 -20.85 -18.08 -28.92
CA ASN A 518 -19.93 -16.95 -29.03
C ASN A 518 -19.50 -16.68 -30.49
N GLY A 519 -18.65 -15.68 -30.70
CA GLY A 519 -18.12 -15.35 -32.04
C GLY A 519 -17.26 -16.47 -32.68
N GLU A 520 -16.83 -17.46 -31.89
CA GLU A 520 -16.13 -18.66 -32.36
C GLU A 520 -17.08 -19.84 -32.64
N GLY A 521 -18.39 -19.66 -32.49
CA GLY A 521 -19.40 -20.71 -32.68
C GLY A 521 -19.46 -21.73 -31.55
N LYS A 522 -18.95 -21.42 -30.36
CA LYS A 522 -18.93 -22.33 -29.20
C LYS A 522 -19.96 -21.91 -28.14
N PRO A 523 -20.68 -22.86 -27.52
CA PRO A 523 -21.54 -22.58 -26.37
C PRO A 523 -20.71 -22.32 -25.10
N PRO A 524 -21.31 -21.72 -24.05
CA PRO A 524 -20.62 -21.44 -22.78
C PRO A 524 -20.01 -22.68 -22.13
N PHE A 525 -20.67 -23.85 -22.26
CA PHE A 525 -20.18 -25.11 -21.69
C PHE A 525 -18.80 -25.52 -22.23
N ASP A 526 -18.54 -25.26 -23.51
CA ASP A 526 -17.27 -25.58 -24.16
C ASP A 526 -16.13 -24.65 -23.75
N LEU A 527 -16.45 -23.49 -23.19
CA LEU A 527 -15.46 -22.56 -22.62
C LEU A 527 -15.03 -22.95 -21.20
N ALA A 528 -15.79 -23.82 -20.51
CA ALA A 528 -15.46 -24.25 -19.15
C ALA A 528 -14.27 -25.24 -19.17
N GLY A 529 -13.15 -24.80 -18.59
CA GLY A 529 -11.89 -25.55 -18.58
C GLY A 529 -11.76 -26.53 -17.41
N ASP A 530 -12.61 -26.43 -16.38
CA ASP A 530 -12.56 -27.26 -15.19
C ASP A 530 -13.81 -28.14 -15.01
N ARG A 531 -13.62 -29.27 -14.33
CA ARG A 531 -14.70 -30.24 -14.07
C ARG A 531 -15.83 -29.64 -13.23
N LEU A 532 -15.52 -28.79 -12.24
CA LEU A 532 -16.52 -28.25 -11.32
C LEU A 532 -17.50 -27.33 -12.03
N THR A 533 -17.00 -26.46 -12.91
CA THR A 533 -17.86 -25.61 -13.74
C THR A 533 -18.69 -26.42 -14.72
N ARG A 534 -18.13 -27.48 -15.33
CA ARG A 534 -18.89 -28.39 -16.21
C ARG A 534 -19.99 -29.14 -15.44
N ASP A 535 -19.70 -29.59 -14.23
CA ASP A 535 -20.72 -30.21 -13.37
C ASP A 535 -21.79 -29.19 -12.96
N ALA A 536 -21.47 -27.90 -12.79
CA ALA A 536 -22.48 -26.87 -12.54
C ALA A 536 -23.51 -26.75 -13.68
N PHE A 537 -23.11 -26.89 -14.94
CA PHE A 537 -24.06 -26.97 -16.07
C PHE A 537 -24.93 -28.23 -16.01
N ARG A 538 -24.36 -29.37 -15.62
CA ARG A 538 -25.10 -30.65 -15.50
C ARG A 538 -26.07 -30.65 -14.31
N VAL A 539 -25.71 -29.97 -13.22
CA VAL A 539 -26.60 -29.70 -12.08
C VAL A 539 -27.72 -28.76 -12.49
N ALA A 540 -27.42 -27.70 -13.24
CA ALA A 540 -28.44 -26.82 -13.80
C ALA A 540 -29.41 -27.59 -14.74
N ARG A 541 -28.89 -28.51 -15.58
CA ARG A 541 -29.71 -29.42 -16.41
C ARG A 541 -30.64 -30.28 -15.57
N HIS A 542 -30.16 -30.82 -14.45
CA HIS A 542 -30.98 -31.59 -13.51
C HIS A 542 -32.06 -30.73 -12.82
N GLU A 543 -31.70 -29.53 -12.35
CA GLU A 543 -32.63 -28.64 -11.61
C GLU A 543 -33.69 -27.99 -12.50
N LEU A 544 -33.34 -27.65 -13.74
CA LEU A 544 -34.23 -26.98 -14.69
C LEU A 544 -35.06 -27.95 -15.55
N GLY A 545 -34.66 -29.22 -15.58
CA GLY A 545 -35.28 -30.26 -16.39
C GLY A 545 -34.87 -30.22 -17.87
N GLU A 546 -35.14 -31.32 -18.58
CA GLU A 546 -34.74 -31.49 -19.98
C GLU A 546 -35.57 -30.66 -20.96
N SER A 547 -36.76 -30.22 -20.56
CA SER A 547 -37.68 -29.47 -21.42
C SER A 547 -37.39 -27.97 -21.49
N LYS A 548 -36.55 -27.43 -20.59
CA LYS A 548 -36.37 -25.97 -20.47
C LYS A 548 -35.40 -25.39 -21.50
N TRP A 549 -34.37 -26.15 -21.86
CA TRP A 549 -33.37 -25.76 -22.86
C TRP A 549 -33.00 -26.97 -23.71
N ASP A 550 -32.55 -26.74 -24.95
CA ASP A 550 -31.92 -27.78 -25.76
C ASP A 550 -30.49 -28.00 -25.25
N TRP A 551 -30.38 -28.87 -24.25
CA TRP A 551 -29.11 -29.16 -23.57
C TRP A 551 -28.09 -29.85 -24.49
N ASP A 552 -28.57 -30.56 -25.50
CA ASP A 552 -27.72 -31.27 -26.44
C ASP A 552 -27.12 -30.26 -27.44
N ALA A 553 -27.89 -29.25 -27.88
CA ALA A 553 -27.36 -28.10 -28.63
C ALA A 553 -26.36 -27.25 -27.82
N ALA A 554 -26.53 -27.17 -26.49
CA ALA A 554 -25.58 -26.51 -25.59
C ALA A 554 -24.33 -27.37 -25.26
N HIS A 555 -24.22 -28.57 -25.84
CA HIS A 555 -23.17 -29.57 -25.58
C HIS A 555 -23.07 -30.03 -24.11
N VAL A 556 -24.10 -29.83 -23.29
CA VAL A 556 -24.09 -30.21 -21.87
C VAL A 556 -24.43 -31.70 -21.72
N PRO A 557 -23.54 -32.54 -21.17
CA PRO A 557 -23.79 -33.98 -20.99
C PRO A 557 -24.93 -34.29 -20.02
N SER A 558 -25.21 -35.58 -19.84
CA SER A 558 -26.29 -36.08 -18.96
C SER A 558 -26.32 -35.40 -17.58
N PRO A 559 -27.53 -35.10 -17.06
CA PRO A 559 -27.70 -34.38 -15.81
C PRO A 559 -27.06 -35.12 -14.64
N ILE A 560 -26.66 -34.36 -13.62
CA ILE A 560 -26.21 -34.91 -12.33
C ILE A 560 -26.92 -34.15 -11.22
N SER A 561 -27.33 -34.83 -10.15
CA SER A 561 -27.96 -34.13 -9.03
C SER A 561 -26.92 -33.29 -8.28
N LYS A 562 -27.37 -32.21 -7.65
CA LYS A 562 -26.50 -31.36 -6.82
C LYS A 562 -25.81 -32.17 -5.71
N ALA A 563 -26.53 -33.09 -5.08
CA ALA A 563 -26.01 -33.94 -4.01
C ALA A 563 -24.89 -34.88 -4.51
N GLU A 564 -25.03 -35.46 -5.70
CA GLU A 564 -23.99 -36.31 -6.30
C GLU A 564 -22.75 -35.51 -6.71
N ALA A 565 -22.93 -34.32 -7.28
CA ALA A 565 -21.83 -33.42 -7.60
C ALA A 565 -21.06 -33.03 -6.34
N ASP A 566 -21.75 -32.58 -5.29
CA ASP A 566 -21.15 -32.19 -4.01
C ASP A 566 -20.45 -33.39 -3.34
N SER A 567 -21.08 -34.57 -3.32
CA SER A 567 -20.49 -35.80 -2.78
C SER A 567 -19.19 -36.19 -3.51
N ARG A 568 -19.16 -36.06 -4.84
CA ARG A 568 -17.96 -36.33 -5.64
C ARG A 568 -16.84 -35.34 -5.31
N THR A 569 -17.16 -34.05 -5.17
CA THR A 569 -16.15 -33.03 -4.80
C THR A 569 -15.58 -33.28 -3.41
N GLU A 570 -16.42 -33.70 -2.46
CA GLU A 570 -15.98 -34.00 -1.10
C GLU A 570 -15.12 -35.27 -1.05
N ARG A 571 -15.47 -36.32 -1.80
CA ARG A 571 -14.64 -37.53 -1.92
C ARG A 571 -13.28 -37.23 -2.53
N GLU A 572 -13.20 -36.37 -3.56
CA GLU A 572 -11.92 -35.95 -4.15
C GLU A 572 -11.09 -35.10 -3.16
N ARG A 573 -11.73 -34.20 -2.39
CA ARG A 573 -11.07 -33.43 -1.34
C ARG A 573 -10.49 -34.33 -0.25
N GLN A 574 -11.26 -35.33 0.20
CA GLN A 574 -10.82 -36.30 1.22
C GLN A 574 -9.65 -37.14 0.70
N ALA A 575 -9.75 -37.69 -0.52
CA ALA A 575 -8.67 -38.46 -1.13
C ALA A 575 -7.37 -37.62 -1.27
N ALA A 576 -7.48 -36.34 -1.62
CA ALA A 576 -6.33 -35.44 -1.69
C ALA A 576 -5.72 -35.16 -0.30
N ALA A 577 -6.56 -35.02 0.73
CA ALA A 577 -6.11 -34.84 2.11
C ALA A 577 -5.39 -36.09 2.65
N ASP A 578 -5.92 -37.28 2.37
CA ASP A 578 -5.33 -38.56 2.76
C ASP A 578 -4.01 -38.83 2.02
N ALA A 579 -3.93 -38.50 0.73
CA ALA A 579 -2.70 -38.56 -0.04
C ALA A 579 -1.63 -37.59 0.49
N GLU A 580 -2.01 -36.38 0.92
CA GLU A 580 -1.07 -35.46 1.55
C GLU A 580 -0.64 -35.93 2.95
N ALA A 581 -1.55 -36.48 3.74
CA ALA A 581 -1.27 -37.01 5.07
C ALA A 581 -0.32 -38.23 5.00
N SER A 582 -0.55 -39.15 4.07
CA SER A 582 0.34 -40.29 3.84
C SER A 582 1.73 -39.85 3.38
N ARG A 583 1.83 -38.87 2.47
CA ARG A 583 3.12 -38.29 2.06
C ARG A 583 3.86 -37.64 3.23
N ARG A 584 3.16 -36.88 4.08
CA ARG A 584 3.75 -36.28 5.29
C ARG A 584 4.24 -37.33 6.27
N LYS A 585 3.44 -38.38 6.53
CA LYS A 585 3.84 -39.50 7.39
C LYS A 585 5.11 -40.18 6.86
N ALA A 586 5.16 -40.49 5.57
CA ALA A 586 6.34 -41.09 4.93
C ALA A 586 7.60 -40.19 5.04
N GLU A 587 7.45 -38.88 4.81
CA GLU A 587 8.58 -37.93 4.94
C GLU A 587 9.05 -37.80 6.40
N THR A 588 8.12 -37.81 7.37
CA THR A 588 8.48 -37.79 8.80
C THR A 588 9.17 -39.06 9.26
N GLU A 589 8.76 -40.24 8.76
CA GLU A 589 9.46 -41.49 9.06
C GLU A 589 10.84 -41.53 8.43
N ARG A 590 11.00 -41.01 7.21
CA ARG A 590 12.32 -40.90 6.58
C ARG A 590 13.27 -40.01 7.37
N LEU A 591 12.79 -38.84 7.83
CA LEU A 591 13.58 -37.94 8.67
C LEU A 591 13.94 -38.57 10.03
N LYS A 592 12.99 -39.27 10.68
CA LYS A 592 13.28 -40.00 11.93
C LYS A 592 14.34 -41.09 11.72
N ARG A 593 14.32 -41.78 10.58
CA ARG A 593 15.33 -42.79 10.23
C ARG A 593 16.69 -42.15 9.96
N GLU A 594 16.75 -41.06 9.19
CA GLU A 594 17.98 -40.31 8.94
C GLU A 594 18.57 -39.74 10.25
N ASP A 595 17.75 -39.23 11.16
CA ASP A 595 18.19 -38.74 12.47
C ASP A 595 18.64 -39.88 13.40
N ALA A 596 17.97 -41.04 13.36
CA ALA A 596 18.39 -42.22 14.11
C ALA A 596 19.73 -42.77 13.60
N GLU A 597 19.93 -42.80 12.28
CA GLU A 597 21.19 -43.21 11.64
C GLU A 597 22.33 -42.24 12.00
N LYS A 598 22.08 -40.92 11.95
CA LYS A 598 23.04 -39.91 12.43
C LYS A 598 23.34 -40.04 13.92
N ALA A 599 22.34 -40.30 14.76
CA ALA A 599 22.55 -40.49 16.20
C ALA A 599 23.40 -41.75 16.50
N VAL A 600 23.26 -42.81 15.69
CA VAL A 600 24.13 -44.00 15.77
C VAL A 600 25.55 -43.68 15.28
N GLU A 601 25.70 -42.89 14.21
CA GLU A 601 27.00 -42.46 13.70
C GLU A 601 27.73 -41.56 14.70
N ASP A 602 27.03 -40.62 15.32
CA ASP A 602 27.56 -39.75 16.38
C ASP A 602 27.92 -40.54 17.64
N ARG A 603 27.14 -41.57 18.01
CA ARG A 603 27.50 -42.50 19.11
C ARG A 603 28.73 -43.34 18.78
N LYS A 604 28.92 -43.76 17.53
CA LYS A 604 30.14 -44.45 17.09
C LYS A 604 31.35 -43.52 17.09
N ARG A 605 31.20 -42.25 16.68
CA ARG A 605 32.25 -41.22 16.78
C ARG A 605 32.59 -40.84 18.23
N ALA A 606 31.64 -40.95 19.14
CA ALA A 606 31.84 -40.75 20.58
C ALA A 606 32.43 -41.97 21.31
N GLY A 607 32.70 -43.08 20.60
CA GLY A 607 33.23 -44.35 21.14
C GLY A 607 34.68 -44.32 21.64
N GLY A 608 35.13 -43.20 22.19
CA GLY A 608 36.44 -43.04 22.85
C GLY A 608 36.36 -42.57 24.30
N ARG A 609 35.17 -42.32 24.86
CA ARG A 609 35.02 -42.00 26.29
C ARG A 609 34.09 -42.98 26.97
N SER A 610 34.71 -43.76 27.85
CA SER A 610 34.08 -44.67 28.81
C SER A 610 32.81 -44.06 29.41
N LEU A 611 31.78 -44.90 29.50
CA LEU A 611 30.52 -44.66 30.18
C LEU A 611 30.80 -44.48 31.69
N MET A 612 31.30 -43.31 32.08
CA MET A 612 31.38 -42.91 33.48
C MET A 612 30.07 -42.21 33.84
N GLU A 613 29.41 -42.74 34.85
CA GLU A 613 28.17 -42.20 35.40
C GLU A 613 28.38 -40.73 35.76
N LYS A 614 27.75 -39.82 34.98
CA LYS A 614 27.90 -38.36 35.15
C LYS A 614 27.68 -38.01 36.61
N THR A 615 28.68 -37.43 37.24
CA THR A 615 28.57 -37.01 38.65
C THR A 615 27.47 -35.97 38.78
N GLY A 616 26.78 -35.94 39.93
CA GLY A 616 25.67 -35.00 40.14
C GLY A 616 26.04 -33.52 39.97
N ALA A 617 27.33 -33.19 39.94
CA ALA A 617 27.84 -31.85 39.63
C ALA A 617 27.78 -31.53 38.12
N GLU A 618 28.09 -32.47 37.23
CA GLU A 618 28.02 -32.26 35.77
C GLU A 618 26.57 -32.09 35.29
N LYS A 619 25.62 -32.85 35.85
CA LYS A 619 24.18 -32.65 35.57
C LYS A 619 23.70 -31.25 35.98
N ARG A 620 24.21 -30.72 37.10
CA ARG A 620 23.88 -29.37 37.58
C ARG A 620 24.43 -28.29 36.65
N GLU A 621 25.62 -28.48 36.11
CA GLU A 621 26.24 -27.54 35.19
C GLU A 621 25.55 -27.53 33.82
N GLU A 622 25.08 -28.69 33.36
CA GLU A 622 24.31 -28.86 32.12
C GLU A 622 22.91 -28.22 32.21
N GLU A 623 22.20 -28.37 33.34
CA GLU A 623 20.90 -27.71 33.59
C GLU A 623 21.01 -26.18 33.66
N MET A 624 22.15 -25.64 34.11
CA MET A 624 22.38 -24.19 34.14
C MET A 624 22.90 -23.63 32.80
N ARG A 625 23.24 -24.49 31.83
CA ARG A 625 23.81 -24.09 30.54
C ARG A 625 22.71 -23.65 29.58
N GLY A 626 22.42 -22.35 29.56
CA GLY A 626 21.42 -21.73 28.69
C GLY A 626 20.56 -20.66 29.38
N MET A 627 20.65 -20.55 30.71
CA MET A 627 19.91 -19.55 31.48
C MET A 627 20.69 -18.25 31.66
N THR A 628 19.98 -17.12 31.79
CA THR A 628 20.57 -15.81 32.08
C THR A 628 21.19 -15.78 33.49
N PRO A 629 22.21 -14.95 33.75
CA PRO A 629 22.92 -14.91 35.04
C PRO A 629 22.00 -14.63 36.24
N GLU A 630 20.99 -13.79 36.04
CA GLU A 630 20.00 -13.42 37.07
C GLU A 630 19.08 -14.60 37.45
N MET A 631 18.67 -15.40 36.46
CA MET A 631 17.83 -16.57 36.67
C MET A 631 18.60 -17.70 37.37
N ARG A 632 19.91 -17.85 37.07
CA ARG A 632 20.81 -18.77 37.80
C ARG A 632 20.95 -18.39 39.27
N ALA A 633 21.16 -17.10 39.56
CA ALA A 633 21.31 -16.61 40.93
C ALA A 633 20.03 -16.78 41.76
N ARG A 634 18.86 -16.67 41.13
CA ARG A 634 17.55 -16.93 41.77
C ARG A 634 17.38 -18.41 42.11
N LEU A 635 17.69 -19.29 41.16
CA LEU A 635 17.60 -20.75 41.34
C LEU A 635 18.57 -21.23 42.44
N GLU A 636 19.78 -20.69 42.49
CA GLU A 636 20.72 -20.98 43.58
C GLU A 636 20.24 -20.47 44.95
N ARG A 637 19.61 -19.28 45.01
CA ARG A 637 19.02 -18.74 46.25
C ARG A 637 17.90 -19.63 46.77
N GLU A 638 17.00 -20.06 45.89
CA GLU A 638 15.90 -20.96 46.24
C GLU A 638 16.41 -22.33 46.70
N ARG A 639 17.49 -22.85 46.08
CA ARG A 639 18.10 -24.11 46.48
C ARG A 639 18.81 -24.01 47.83
N ARG A 640 19.50 -22.90 48.11
CA ARG A 640 20.12 -22.64 49.42
C ARG A 640 19.05 -22.47 50.51
N ALA A 641 17.92 -21.84 50.20
CA ALA A 641 16.78 -21.74 51.12
C ALA A 641 16.21 -23.12 51.46
N ARG A 642 15.93 -23.97 50.47
CA ARG A 642 15.46 -25.35 50.72
C ARG A 642 16.48 -26.20 51.49
N ALA A 643 17.77 -26.08 51.19
CA ALA A 643 18.80 -26.81 51.92
C ALA A 643 18.91 -26.33 53.39
N ALA A 644 18.69 -25.05 53.65
CA ALA A 644 18.62 -24.51 55.01
C ALA A 644 17.36 -25.01 55.74
N GLU A 645 16.20 -25.00 55.09
CA GLU A 645 14.94 -25.55 55.63
C GLU A 645 15.07 -27.05 55.94
N GLU A 646 15.72 -27.82 55.09
CA GLU A 646 15.93 -29.26 55.31
C GLU A 646 16.91 -29.55 56.46
N ARG A 647 17.93 -28.69 56.64
CA ARG A 647 18.82 -28.76 57.82
C ARG A 647 18.09 -28.40 59.11
N ILE A 648 17.24 -27.37 59.09
CA ILE A 648 16.41 -26.98 60.24
C ILE A 648 15.41 -28.09 60.57
N ARG A 649 14.77 -28.69 59.56
CA ARG A 649 13.86 -29.83 59.71
C ARG A 649 14.57 -31.06 60.29
N ARG A 650 15.81 -31.35 59.87
CA ARG A 650 16.60 -32.45 60.45
C ARG A 650 17.05 -32.17 61.89
N MET A 651 17.36 -30.92 62.24
CA MET A 651 17.65 -30.55 63.63
C MET A 651 16.41 -30.63 64.53
N GLN A 652 15.23 -30.26 64.02
CA GLN A 652 13.96 -30.43 64.74
C GLN A 652 13.57 -31.90 64.89
N ALA A 653 13.86 -32.75 63.89
CA ALA A 653 13.63 -34.20 63.96
C ALA A 653 14.64 -34.95 64.86
N GLY A 654 15.81 -34.36 65.14
CA GLY A 654 16.84 -34.94 66.02
C GLY A 654 16.73 -34.53 67.49
N ALA A 655 15.78 -33.66 67.85
CA ALA A 655 15.54 -33.21 69.23
C ALA A 655 14.42 -33.99 69.94
N GLY A 656 13.98 -35.11 69.35
CA GLY A 656 12.98 -36.01 69.92
C GLY A 656 13.48 -37.45 69.94
N LEU A 657 14.50 -37.72 70.76
CA LEU A 657 14.86 -39.03 71.29
C LEU A 657 15.37 -38.85 72.72
#